data_AF-A0A1E2US46-F1
#
_entry.id   AF-A0A1E2US46-F1
#
_cell.length_a   1.000
_cell.length_b   1.000
_cell.length_c   1.000
_cell.angle_alpha   90.00
_cell.angle_beta   90.00
_cell.angle_gamma   90.00
#
_symmetry.space_group_name_H-M   'P 1'
#
loop_
_entity.id
_entity.type
_entity.pdbx_description
1 polymer ?
#
loop_
_entity_poly.entity_id
_entity_poly.type
_entity_poly.pdbx_seq_one_letter_code
_entity_poly.pdbx_strand_id
1 'polypeptide(L)'
;MVFRFIKTFLFAAIVVSTVDADSINPSIISAPGYGELAYKLPEIGSYQLPPLGEASNGEVLIAEGERRTLYELFNDKYVLLAFIYSTCSDVNGCPLTSHVFYKIKSAMKRDQELAGRLKLISLSFDPEVDTPSVMELYGNNFRYAGSAGEWQFVTTASHQNLEPILKSYNQVILRETDSSGRMNVGYSHVLRVFLIDPEKKIRNIYSVDFLHHDLIINDLKTILQQEQRRGETIKLAMVSQQTSQLSKPGDNKLGYELSSYVTDSQDLALRKGEKADLLAIANNPPLGLPAIPIPADNPLSREKIDLGRKLFYDRRLSLNDTFSCAMCHVPEQGFTSNELAMAVGIEGRSVRRNSPSVYNSAYSNLLFHDGREETLEQQAWGPLLANNEMANPSIGYVLNKIRQIDDYHGLFEAAFDGRGVSMETLGMALASYQRALVSADSPFDRWRYTGDEAALSKSAKRGFGIFTGKAGCVACHSIGVQSALFMDDQLHNTGIGYRESMRIFPDKQQVTVAPGITIDIDRAIIDQVGEKPPTDVGRYEVTQNPHDRWKYKTPSLRNVDLTAPYMHNGSLSTLHEVVDFYDQGGVPNELLDPLIRPLGLSSQEKSDLVDFMRSLTGSNVDTLVADAFDAPIGDVGEGDPSWVHGSEVELR
;
A
#
# COMPACT_ATOMS: atom_id res chain seq x y z
N MET A 1 12.80 87.94 -75.39
CA MET A 1 11.42 88.38 -75.10
C MET A 1 10.74 87.25 -74.32
N VAL A 2 10.14 87.59 -73.18
CA VAL A 2 9.20 86.80 -72.34
C VAL A 2 9.75 85.74 -71.35
N PHE A 3 9.80 86.22 -70.10
CA PHE A 3 9.71 85.65 -68.72
C PHE A 3 9.81 84.14 -68.40
N ARG A 4 10.51 83.87 -67.27
CA ARG A 4 10.50 82.59 -66.54
C ARG A 4 10.67 82.83 -65.03
N PHE A 5 9.82 82.22 -64.19
CA PHE A 5 10.12 81.53 -62.91
C PHE A 5 8.82 81.09 -62.21
N ILE A 6 8.81 79.90 -61.57
CA ILE A 6 8.22 79.53 -60.23
C ILE A 6 8.04 78.00 -60.08
N LYS A 7 8.16 77.51 -58.82
CA LYS A 7 8.12 76.13 -58.25
C LYS A 7 6.71 75.71 -57.73
N THR A 8 6.51 74.39 -57.45
CA THR A 8 6.11 73.75 -56.14
C THR A 8 5.06 72.58 -56.20
N PHE A 9 5.38 71.45 -55.51
CA PHE A 9 4.68 70.25 -54.93
C PHE A 9 3.36 69.58 -55.43
N LEU A 10 3.39 68.22 -55.39
CA LEU A 10 2.51 67.21 -54.69
C LEU A 10 1.75 66.11 -55.50
N PHE A 11 1.93 64.85 -55.04
CA PHE A 11 1.08 63.61 -55.02
C PHE A 11 0.76 62.70 -56.26
N ALA A 12 0.80 61.38 -55.95
CA ALA A 12 0.05 60.19 -56.43
C ALA A 12 0.41 59.43 -57.72
N ALA A 13 0.77 58.13 -57.58
CA ALA A 13 -0.02 56.95 -57.99
C ALA A 13 0.80 55.63 -57.97
N ILE A 14 0.13 54.54 -57.59
CA ILE A 14 0.65 53.19 -57.25
C ILE A 14 0.57 52.25 -58.47
N VAL A 15 1.54 51.33 -58.62
CA VAL A 15 1.52 50.20 -59.58
C VAL A 15 1.77 48.87 -58.85
N VAL A 16 1.06 47.84 -59.32
CA VAL A 16 0.94 46.47 -58.79
C VAL A 16 2.10 45.57 -59.24
N SER A 17 2.63 44.75 -58.32
CA SER A 17 3.32 43.47 -58.61
C SER A 17 3.02 42.46 -57.50
N THR A 18 2.84 41.19 -57.86
CA THR A 18 2.39 40.04 -57.06
C THR A 18 3.30 39.66 -55.88
N VAL A 19 2.71 39.38 -54.71
CA VAL A 19 3.38 38.77 -53.53
C VAL A 19 2.63 37.51 -53.12
N ASP A 20 3.42 36.48 -52.79
CA ASP A 20 3.04 35.12 -52.41
C ASP A 20 1.95 35.01 -51.34
N ALA A 21 1.13 33.97 -51.52
CA ALA A 21 0.18 33.48 -50.53
C ALA A 21 0.91 32.67 -49.45
N ASP A 22 1.68 33.34 -48.60
CA ASP A 22 2.17 32.80 -47.33
C ASP A 22 2.51 33.96 -46.40
N SER A 23 1.49 34.49 -45.71
CA SER A 23 1.62 35.20 -44.42
C SER A 23 0.29 35.83 -44.03
N ILE A 24 -0.64 35.01 -43.54
CA ILE A 24 -1.63 35.47 -42.57
C ILE A 24 -1.57 34.51 -41.39
N ASN A 25 -0.76 34.87 -40.40
CA ASN A 25 -0.80 34.30 -39.07
C ASN A 25 -1.32 35.38 -38.12
N PRO A 26 -2.51 35.18 -37.53
CA PRO A 26 -2.70 35.50 -36.14
C PRO A 26 -3.12 34.21 -35.42
N SER A 27 -2.18 33.62 -34.69
CA SER A 27 -2.46 32.59 -33.70
C SER A 27 -3.41 33.18 -32.66
N ILE A 28 -4.70 32.90 -32.83
CA ILE A 28 -5.70 33.03 -31.77
C ILE A 28 -5.23 32.10 -30.66
N ILE A 29 -4.78 32.68 -29.54
CA ILE A 29 -4.33 31.94 -28.35
C ILE A 29 -5.54 31.14 -27.84
N SER A 30 -5.59 29.87 -28.19
CA SER A 30 -6.62 28.93 -27.78
C SER A 30 -6.22 28.37 -26.42
N ALA A 31 -6.57 29.08 -25.34
CA ALA A 31 -6.21 28.80 -23.95
C ALA A 31 -4.68 28.83 -23.64
N PRO A 32 -4.20 29.73 -22.75
CA PRO A 32 -2.81 29.72 -22.31
C PRO A 32 -2.43 28.36 -21.70
N GLY A 33 -1.40 27.71 -22.26
CA GLY A 33 -0.91 26.42 -21.75
C GLY A 33 -1.42 25.17 -22.46
N TYR A 34 -2.40 25.28 -23.37
CA TYR A 34 -2.83 24.14 -24.19
C TYR A 34 -1.91 23.97 -25.42
N GLY A 35 -1.12 22.90 -25.45
CA GLY A 35 -0.14 22.58 -26.49
C GLY A 35 0.18 21.09 -26.54
N GLU A 36 1.28 20.71 -27.20
CA GLU A 36 1.75 19.31 -27.17
C GLU A 36 2.04 18.85 -25.73
N LEU A 37 1.72 17.60 -25.42
CA LEU A 37 2.00 17.01 -24.12
C LEU A 37 3.52 17.03 -23.84
N ALA A 38 3.92 17.50 -22.66
CA ALA A 38 5.31 17.55 -22.24
C ALA A 38 5.94 16.17 -21.96
N TYR A 39 5.17 15.09 -22.10
CA TYR A 39 5.57 13.72 -21.82
C TYR A 39 4.98 12.77 -22.86
N LYS A 40 5.63 11.62 -23.03
CA LYS A 40 5.14 10.55 -23.90
C LYS A 40 4.01 9.81 -23.20
N LEU A 41 2.87 9.64 -23.88
CA LEU A 41 1.76 8.84 -23.35
C LEU A 41 2.15 7.37 -23.19
N PRO A 42 1.62 6.68 -22.15
CA PRO A 42 1.80 5.24 -21.98
C PRO A 42 1.16 4.46 -23.13
N GLU A 43 1.67 3.26 -23.41
CA GLU A 43 1.12 2.42 -24.47
C GLU A 43 -0.34 2.05 -24.16
N ILE A 44 -1.20 2.07 -25.18
CA ILE A 44 -2.62 1.68 -25.04
C ILE A 44 -2.69 0.26 -24.48
N GLY A 45 -3.47 0.10 -23.39
CA GLY A 45 -3.64 -1.19 -22.72
C GLY A 45 -2.56 -1.55 -21.69
N SER A 46 -1.52 -0.74 -21.54
CA SER A 46 -0.41 -1.00 -20.59
C SER A 46 -0.73 -0.64 -19.13
N TYR A 47 -1.85 0.04 -18.88
CA TYR A 47 -2.28 0.49 -17.54
C TYR A 47 -3.78 0.28 -17.37
N GLN A 48 -4.28 0.27 -16.13
CA GLN A 48 -5.70 0.14 -15.84
C GLN A 48 -6.27 1.46 -15.31
N LEU A 49 -7.54 1.70 -15.59
CA LEU A 49 -8.33 2.79 -15.02
C LEU A 49 -9.39 2.16 -14.12
N PRO A 50 -9.10 1.90 -12.83
CA PRO A 50 -10.06 1.31 -11.90
C PRO A 50 -11.22 2.27 -11.63
N PRO A 51 -12.38 1.78 -11.15
CA PRO A 51 -13.48 2.64 -10.75
C PRO A 51 -13.08 3.51 -9.54
N LEU A 52 -13.14 4.83 -9.68
CA LEU A 52 -12.90 5.83 -8.63
C LEU A 52 -14.14 6.10 -7.76
N GLY A 53 -15.31 5.68 -8.24
CA GLY A 53 -16.61 5.90 -7.58
C GLY A 53 -17.78 5.67 -8.53
N GLU A 54 -18.98 5.92 -8.04
CA GLU A 54 -20.22 5.84 -8.82
C GLU A 54 -20.57 7.21 -9.40
N ALA A 55 -20.92 7.25 -10.68
CA ALA A 55 -21.56 8.40 -11.31
C ALA A 55 -22.98 8.54 -10.74
N SER A 56 -23.34 9.77 -10.38
CA SER A 56 -24.61 10.04 -9.72
C SER A 56 -25.72 10.40 -10.72
N ASN A 57 -26.95 10.07 -10.38
CA ASN A 57 -28.10 10.40 -11.21
C ASN A 57 -28.62 11.82 -10.93
N GLY A 58 -29.44 12.34 -11.84
CA GLY A 58 -30.11 13.63 -11.66
C GLY A 58 -31.05 13.95 -12.82
N GLU A 59 -32.10 14.72 -12.56
CA GLU A 59 -33.03 15.19 -13.60
C GLU A 59 -32.43 16.37 -14.36
N VAL A 60 -32.41 16.28 -15.68
CA VAL A 60 -31.88 17.27 -16.62
C VAL A 60 -32.88 17.54 -17.74
N LEU A 61 -32.75 18.70 -18.37
CA LEU A 61 -33.47 19.11 -19.57
C LEU A 61 -32.53 19.02 -20.77
N ILE A 62 -32.94 18.28 -21.80
CA ILE A 62 -32.24 18.24 -23.09
C ILE A 62 -32.68 19.42 -23.97
N ALA A 63 -31.96 19.67 -25.07
CA ALA A 63 -32.19 20.80 -25.99
C ALA A 63 -33.66 20.91 -26.46
N GLU A 64 -34.35 19.78 -26.64
CA GLU A 64 -35.75 19.69 -27.05
C GLU A 64 -36.74 20.10 -25.93
N GLY A 65 -36.25 20.43 -24.74
CA GLY A 65 -37.06 20.80 -23.57
C GLY A 65 -37.68 19.61 -22.82
N GLU A 66 -37.33 18.38 -23.21
CA GLU A 66 -37.80 17.16 -22.55
C GLU A 66 -37.00 16.88 -21.27
N ARG A 67 -37.69 16.40 -20.22
CA ARG A 67 -37.04 15.93 -18.99
C ARG A 67 -36.46 14.54 -19.20
N ARG A 68 -35.20 14.37 -18.81
CA ARG A 68 -34.48 13.10 -18.80
C ARG A 68 -33.69 12.99 -17.50
N THR A 69 -33.15 11.82 -17.23
CA THR A 69 -32.17 11.61 -16.16
C THR A 69 -30.77 11.44 -16.74
N LEU A 70 -29.73 11.80 -15.99
CA LEU A 70 -28.34 11.58 -16.40
C LEU A 70 -28.07 10.11 -16.75
N TYR A 71 -28.67 9.17 -16.01
CA TYR A 71 -28.53 7.74 -16.30
C TYR A 71 -29.13 7.33 -17.65
N GLU A 72 -30.26 7.93 -18.04
CA GLU A 72 -30.83 7.74 -19.38
C GLU A 72 -29.95 8.34 -20.47
N LEU A 73 -29.15 9.37 -20.16
CA LEU A 73 -28.20 9.93 -21.13
C LEU A 73 -26.94 9.06 -21.26
N PHE A 74 -26.56 8.28 -20.24
CA PHE A 74 -25.35 7.45 -20.26
C PHE A 74 -25.43 6.22 -21.19
N ASN A 75 -26.63 5.65 -21.41
CA ASN A 75 -26.99 4.67 -22.46
C ASN A 75 -25.87 3.71 -22.97
N ASP A 76 -25.42 2.78 -22.13
CA ASP A 76 -24.44 1.71 -22.44
C ASP A 76 -23.15 2.17 -23.15
N LYS A 77 -22.80 3.46 -23.02
CA LYS A 77 -21.63 4.07 -23.62
C LYS A 77 -20.72 4.66 -22.54
N TYR A 78 -19.46 4.84 -22.90
CA TYR A 78 -18.57 5.69 -22.15
C TYR A 78 -19.04 7.14 -22.28
N VAL A 79 -19.01 7.88 -21.18
CA VAL A 79 -19.44 9.28 -21.13
C VAL A 79 -18.32 10.17 -20.61
N LEU A 80 -18.05 11.24 -21.35
CA LEU A 80 -17.31 12.39 -20.82
C LEU A 80 -18.31 13.45 -20.37
N LEU A 81 -18.46 13.61 -19.05
CA LEU A 81 -19.34 14.60 -18.44
C LEU A 81 -18.51 15.80 -18.00
N ALA A 82 -18.89 16.99 -18.49
CA ALA A 82 -18.32 18.26 -18.08
C ALA A 82 -19.41 19.22 -17.59
N PHE A 83 -19.07 20.05 -16.62
CA PHE A 83 -19.91 21.13 -16.12
C PHE A 83 -19.48 22.46 -16.75
N ILE A 84 -20.40 23.17 -17.39
CA ILE A 84 -20.13 24.43 -18.10
C ILE A 84 -21.23 25.47 -17.81
N TYR A 85 -21.10 26.67 -18.37
CA TYR A 85 -22.21 27.62 -18.51
C TYR A 85 -21.94 28.60 -19.66
N SER A 86 -22.97 29.13 -20.30
CA SER A 86 -22.81 29.86 -21.58
C SER A 86 -22.12 31.23 -21.43
N THR A 87 -22.21 31.85 -20.27
CA THR A 87 -21.63 33.18 -19.97
C THR A 87 -20.23 33.09 -19.36
N CYS A 88 -19.60 31.91 -19.36
CA CYS A 88 -18.26 31.71 -18.82
C CYS A 88 -17.19 32.50 -19.58
N SER A 89 -16.43 33.31 -18.85
CA SER A 89 -15.30 34.10 -19.36
C SER A 89 -13.93 33.51 -19.01
N ASP A 90 -13.85 32.47 -18.18
CA ASP A 90 -12.58 31.82 -17.82
C ASP A 90 -12.06 30.98 -18.97
N VAL A 91 -11.00 31.46 -19.63
CA VAL A 91 -10.34 30.78 -20.76
C VAL A 91 -9.80 29.39 -20.43
N ASN A 92 -9.48 29.12 -19.16
CA ASN A 92 -9.00 27.82 -18.69
C ASN A 92 -10.14 26.90 -18.19
N GLY A 93 -11.39 27.37 -18.23
CA GLY A 93 -12.58 26.63 -17.82
C GLY A 93 -13.40 26.11 -19.02
N CYS A 94 -14.55 26.76 -19.28
CA CYS A 94 -15.50 26.32 -20.31
C CYS A 94 -14.95 26.36 -21.75
N PRO A 95 -14.20 27.39 -22.18
CA PRO A 95 -13.57 27.43 -23.50
C PRO A 95 -12.55 26.31 -23.71
N LEU A 96 -11.70 26.02 -22.71
CA LEU A 96 -10.75 24.90 -22.75
C LEU A 96 -11.48 23.55 -22.90
N THR A 97 -12.48 23.31 -22.05
CA THR A 97 -13.29 22.08 -22.10
C THR A 97 -13.97 21.91 -23.44
N SER A 98 -14.59 22.98 -23.95
CA SER A 98 -15.26 22.97 -25.25
C SER A 98 -14.27 22.73 -26.39
N HIS A 99 -13.06 23.27 -26.30
CA HIS A 99 -11.98 23.01 -27.26
C HIS A 99 -11.55 21.54 -27.24
N VAL A 100 -11.35 20.96 -26.06
CA VAL A 100 -10.95 19.55 -25.89
C VAL A 100 -12.03 18.61 -26.39
N PHE A 101 -13.30 18.84 -26.03
CA PHE A 101 -14.43 18.06 -26.51
C PHE A 101 -14.60 18.19 -28.03
N TYR A 102 -14.37 19.38 -28.59
CA TYR A 102 -14.33 19.60 -30.04
C TYR A 102 -13.23 18.77 -30.72
N LYS A 103 -12.02 18.73 -30.15
CA LYS A 103 -10.90 17.91 -30.67
C LYS A 103 -11.21 16.41 -30.58
N ILE A 104 -11.79 15.95 -29.47
CA ILE A 104 -12.23 14.56 -29.31
C ILE A 104 -13.31 14.21 -30.34
N LYS A 105 -14.35 15.04 -30.50
CA LYS A 105 -15.39 14.82 -31.52
C LYS A 105 -14.82 14.81 -32.93
N SER A 106 -13.85 15.68 -33.22
CA SER A 106 -13.12 15.68 -34.50
C SER A 106 -12.28 14.40 -34.70
N ALA A 107 -11.77 13.80 -33.62
CA ALA A 107 -11.11 12.49 -33.65
C ALA A 107 -12.11 11.35 -33.89
N MET A 108 -13.30 11.38 -33.27
CA MET A 108 -14.38 10.42 -33.49
C MET A 108 -14.81 10.34 -34.97
N LYS A 109 -14.70 11.43 -35.74
CA LYS A 109 -14.93 11.40 -37.19
C LYS A 109 -14.00 10.42 -37.93
N ARG A 110 -12.76 10.25 -37.44
CA ARG A 110 -11.73 9.38 -38.03
C ARG A 110 -11.66 8.00 -37.36
N ASP A 111 -12.32 7.84 -36.22
CA ASP A 111 -12.29 6.63 -35.39
C ASP A 111 -13.73 6.17 -35.08
N GLN A 112 -14.25 5.25 -35.91
CA GLN A 112 -15.64 4.79 -35.85
C GLN A 112 -15.93 3.96 -34.59
N GLU A 113 -14.93 3.27 -34.04
CA GLU A 113 -15.05 2.52 -32.80
C GLU A 113 -15.26 3.48 -31.62
N LEU A 114 -14.43 4.53 -31.55
CA LEU A 114 -14.59 5.60 -30.57
C LEU A 114 -15.95 6.30 -30.74
N ALA A 115 -16.38 6.58 -31.99
CA ALA A 115 -17.67 7.21 -32.27
C ALA A 115 -18.88 6.38 -31.82
N GLY A 116 -18.79 5.05 -31.91
CA GLY A 116 -19.84 4.14 -31.47
C GLY A 116 -19.92 3.98 -29.95
N ARG A 117 -18.79 4.13 -29.24
CA ARG A 117 -18.63 3.79 -27.82
C ARG A 117 -18.57 4.98 -26.86
N LEU A 118 -18.31 6.19 -27.36
CA LEU A 118 -18.18 7.41 -26.55
C LEU A 118 -19.32 8.40 -26.79
N LYS A 119 -19.79 9.03 -25.71
CA LYS A 119 -20.73 10.15 -25.70
C LYS A 119 -20.14 11.32 -24.90
N LEU A 120 -20.36 12.54 -25.38
CA LEU A 120 -19.95 13.77 -24.70
C LEU A 120 -21.19 14.47 -24.12
N ILE A 121 -21.13 14.89 -22.86
CA ILE A 121 -22.22 15.62 -22.20
C ILE A 121 -21.65 16.88 -21.55
N SER A 122 -22.21 18.03 -21.89
CA SER A 122 -21.92 19.31 -21.26
C SER A 122 -23.17 19.78 -20.51
N LEU A 123 -23.12 19.72 -19.18
CA LEU A 123 -24.22 20.11 -18.30
C LEU A 123 -24.01 21.54 -17.81
N SER A 124 -24.99 22.40 -18.03
CA SER A 124 -25.00 23.74 -17.47
C SER A 124 -25.26 23.73 -15.97
N PHE A 125 -24.53 24.57 -15.23
CA PHE A 125 -24.85 24.89 -13.84
C PHE A 125 -25.57 26.23 -13.64
N ASP A 126 -25.97 26.94 -14.70
CA ASP A 126 -26.72 28.20 -14.62
C ASP A 126 -28.12 28.06 -15.27
N PRO A 127 -29.04 27.32 -14.64
CA PRO A 127 -30.35 27.03 -15.23
C PRO A 127 -31.25 28.27 -15.41
N GLU A 128 -30.88 29.42 -14.84
CA GLU A 128 -31.62 30.67 -15.02
C GLU A 128 -31.34 31.32 -16.38
N VAL A 129 -30.09 31.25 -16.85
CA VAL A 129 -29.65 31.82 -18.13
C VAL A 129 -29.61 30.73 -19.22
N ASP A 130 -29.10 29.56 -18.88
CA ASP A 130 -28.84 28.46 -19.80
C ASP A 130 -30.07 27.57 -19.96
N THR A 131 -31.13 28.15 -20.52
CA THR A 131 -32.32 27.41 -20.93
C THR A 131 -32.00 26.38 -22.03
N PRO A 132 -32.86 25.36 -22.27
CA PRO A 132 -32.63 24.37 -23.33
C PRO A 132 -32.31 24.97 -24.70
N SER A 133 -32.99 26.06 -25.08
CA SER A 133 -32.73 26.77 -26.35
C SER A 133 -31.38 27.47 -26.37
N VAL A 134 -30.92 28.02 -25.24
CA VAL A 134 -29.57 28.61 -25.12
C VAL A 134 -28.51 27.54 -25.22
N MET A 135 -28.71 26.39 -24.58
CA MET A 135 -27.77 25.26 -24.67
C MET A 135 -27.72 24.65 -26.07
N GLU A 136 -28.85 24.60 -26.78
CA GLU A 136 -28.87 24.22 -28.19
C GLU A 136 -28.07 25.20 -29.06
N LEU A 137 -28.28 26.51 -28.87
CA LEU A 137 -27.53 27.55 -29.57
C LEU A 137 -26.04 27.47 -29.28
N TYR A 138 -25.65 27.26 -28.02
CA TYR A 138 -24.26 27.07 -27.61
C TYR A 138 -23.65 25.85 -28.32
N GLY A 139 -24.35 24.72 -28.32
CA GLY A 139 -23.92 23.48 -28.98
C GLY A 139 -23.82 23.59 -30.50
N ASN A 140 -24.66 24.41 -31.12
CA ASN A 140 -24.64 24.64 -32.57
C ASN A 140 -23.33 25.24 -33.07
N ASN A 141 -22.59 25.94 -32.20
CA ASN A 141 -21.26 26.44 -32.49
C ASN A 141 -20.24 25.33 -32.72
N PHE A 142 -20.51 24.06 -32.41
CA PHE A 142 -19.56 22.96 -32.58
C PHE A 142 -19.96 21.97 -33.70
N ARG A 143 -20.94 22.32 -34.54
CA ARG A 143 -21.42 21.47 -35.66
C ARG A 143 -20.33 21.15 -36.69
N TYR A 144 -19.32 22.00 -36.84
CA TYR A 144 -18.21 21.79 -37.78
C TYR A 144 -17.27 20.63 -37.40
N ALA A 145 -17.40 20.05 -36.18
CA ALA A 145 -16.67 18.86 -35.76
C ALA A 145 -17.06 17.58 -36.55
N GLY A 146 -18.15 17.63 -37.32
CA GLY A 146 -18.68 16.50 -38.10
C GLY A 146 -19.93 15.88 -37.49
N SER A 147 -20.57 14.98 -38.25
CA SER A 147 -21.81 14.28 -37.87
C SER A 147 -21.59 12.98 -37.08
N ALA A 148 -20.34 12.54 -36.92
CA ALA A 148 -19.99 11.34 -36.16
C ALA A 148 -19.77 11.71 -34.68
N GLY A 149 -20.29 10.86 -33.79
CA GLY A 149 -20.20 11.06 -32.34
C GLY A 149 -21.31 11.94 -31.76
N GLU A 150 -21.76 11.58 -30.56
CA GLU A 150 -22.86 12.24 -29.85
C GLU A 150 -22.29 13.24 -28.84
N TRP A 151 -22.68 14.52 -28.95
CA TRP A 151 -22.36 15.56 -27.97
C TRP A 151 -23.63 16.31 -27.60
N GLN A 152 -24.10 16.12 -26.36
CA GLN A 152 -25.31 16.74 -25.84
C GLN A 152 -24.97 17.90 -24.90
N PHE A 153 -25.77 18.96 -25.00
CA PHE A 153 -25.73 20.12 -24.13
C PHE A 153 -27.03 20.15 -23.35
N VAL A 154 -26.94 20.09 -22.03
CA VAL A 154 -28.09 19.90 -21.14
C VAL A 154 -28.08 20.91 -20.01
N THR A 155 -29.23 21.16 -19.40
CA THR A 155 -29.41 22.07 -18.25
C THR A 155 -30.33 21.43 -17.22
N THR A 156 -30.72 22.14 -16.17
CA THR A 156 -31.72 21.67 -15.20
C THR A 156 -32.93 22.61 -15.16
N ALA A 157 -34.05 22.16 -14.61
CA ALA A 157 -35.26 22.99 -14.53
C ALA A 157 -35.12 24.15 -13.52
N SER A 158 -34.23 24.01 -12.53
CA SER A 158 -33.99 25.00 -11.50
C SER A 158 -32.70 24.70 -10.73
N HIS A 159 -32.18 25.68 -10.00
CA HIS A 159 -31.09 25.49 -9.04
C HIS A 159 -31.36 24.37 -8.03
N GLN A 160 -32.61 24.19 -7.58
CA GLN A 160 -32.97 23.12 -6.64
C GLN A 160 -32.77 21.72 -7.23
N ASN A 161 -32.93 21.55 -8.55
CA ASN A 161 -32.67 20.29 -9.24
C ASN A 161 -31.18 20.07 -9.50
N LEU A 162 -30.40 21.15 -9.61
CA LEU A 162 -28.97 21.12 -9.89
C LEU A 162 -28.13 20.82 -8.64
N GLU A 163 -28.47 21.41 -7.49
CA GLU A 163 -27.69 21.29 -6.25
C GLU A 163 -27.34 19.84 -5.84
N PRO A 164 -28.28 18.86 -5.90
CA PRO A 164 -27.95 17.47 -5.60
C PRO A 164 -26.89 16.88 -6.56
N ILE A 165 -26.94 17.24 -7.84
CA ILE A 165 -26.00 16.78 -8.86
C ILE A 165 -24.61 17.34 -8.55
N LEU A 166 -24.51 18.65 -8.31
CA LEU A 166 -23.24 19.31 -7.96
C LEU A 166 -22.62 18.71 -6.71
N LYS A 167 -23.42 18.53 -5.64
CA LYS A 167 -22.97 17.90 -4.40
C LYS A 167 -22.45 16.48 -4.64
N SER A 168 -23.14 15.70 -5.45
CA SER A 168 -22.76 14.30 -5.71
C SER A 168 -21.48 14.16 -6.54
N TYR A 169 -21.19 15.12 -7.41
CA TYR A 169 -19.94 15.20 -8.18
C TYR A 169 -18.87 16.04 -7.47
N ASN A 170 -19.12 16.44 -6.21
CA ASN A 170 -18.25 17.29 -5.39
C ASN A 170 -17.81 18.58 -6.12
N GLN A 171 -18.74 19.21 -6.83
CA GLN A 171 -18.58 20.46 -7.57
C GLN A 171 -19.02 21.63 -6.68
N VAL A 172 -18.06 22.37 -6.15
CA VAL A 172 -18.33 23.60 -5.40
C VAL A 172 -18.35 24.77 -6.36
N ILE A 173 -19.42 25.55 -6.34
CA ILE A 173 -19.59 26.75 -7.17
C ILE A 173 -19.64 27.97 -6.25
N LEU A 174 -18.78 28.95 -6.51
CA LEU A 174 -18.78 30.25 -5.85
C LEU A 174 -19.43 31.29 -6.76
N ARG A 175 -20.47 31.98 -6.28
CA ARG A 175 -21.13 33.06 -7.03
C ARG A 175 -20.38 34.37 -6.82
N GLU A 176 -19.92 34.98 -7.90
CA GLU A 176 -19.21 36.27 -7.83
C GLU A 176 -20.22 37.42 -7.74
N THR A 177 -20.00 38.35 -6.80
CA THR A 177 -20.82 39.56 -6.61
C THR A 177 -20.06 40.77 -7.12
N ASP A 178 -20.72 41.67 -7.85
CA ASP A 178 -20.08 42.89 -8.34
C ASP A 178 -19.80 43.90 -7.22
N SER A 179 -19.00 44.92 -7.53
CA SER A 179 -18.62 46.01 -6.61
C SER A 179 -19.80 46.89 -6.15
N SER A 180 -21.00 46.69 -6.68
CA SER A 180 -22.24 47.36 -6.28
C SER A 180 -23.21 46.47 -5.49
N GLY A 181 -22.77 45.25 -5.14
CA GLY A 181 -23.57 44.29 -4.38
C GLY A 181 -24.66 43.61 -5.20
N ARG A 182 -24.65 43.74 -6.53
CA ARG A 182 -25.57 42.99 -7.39
C ARG A 182 -24.97 41.62 -7.69
N MET A 183 -25.76 40.58 -7.44
CA MET A 183 -25.46 39.24 -7.92
C MET A 183 -25.65 39.22 -9.43
N ASN A 184 -24.57 39.01 -10.20
CA ASN A 184 -24.52 38.51 -11.59
C ASN A 184 -23.30 39.04 -12.35
N VAL A 185 -22.12 38.45 -12.14
CA VAL A 185 -21.01 38.62 -13.12
C VAL A 185 -20.29 37.30 -13.46
N GLY A 186 -20.43 36.23 -12.66
CA GLY A 186 -19.87 34.93 -13.01
C GLY A 186 -19.93 33.91 -11.89
N TYR A 187 -19.53 32.68 -12.22
CA TYR A 187 -19.36 31.59 -11.27
C TYR A 187 -17.88 31.16 -11.31
N SER A 188 -17.27 30.99 -10.14
CA SER A 188 -15.95 30.38 -10.02
C SER A 188 -16.09 28.93 -9.55
N HIS A 189 -15.50 27.99 -10.28
CA HIS A 189 -15.49 26.58 -9.91
C HIS A 189 -14.19 25.91 -10.36
N VAL A 190 -13.86 24.78 -9.74
CA VAL A 190 -12.73 23.95 -10.18
C VAL A 190 -13.16 23.15 -11.40
N LEU A 191 -12.42 23.27 -12.50
CA LEU A 191 -12.69 22.50 -13.70
C LEU A 191 -12.41 21.01 -13.46
N ARG A 192 -13.42 20.18 -13.73
CA ARG A 192 -13.30 18.71 -13.75
C ARG A 192 -14.13 18.13 -14.89
N VAL A 193 -13.53 17.20 -15.62
CA VAL A 193 -14.21 16.37 -16.62
C VAL A 193 -14.17 14.92 -16.14
N PHE A 194 -15.32 14.26 -16.11
CA PHE A 194 -15.44 12.89 -15.62
C PHE A 194 -15.54 11.92 -16.79
N LEU A 195 -14.68 10.89 -16.80
CA LEU A 195 -14.85 9.72 -17.66
C LEU A 195 -15.68 8.67 -16.91
N ILE A 196 -16.84 8.31 -17.45
CA ILE A 196 -17.81 7.40 -16.86
C ILE A 196 -17.98 6.19 -17.79
N ASP A 197 -18.02 4.97 -17.26
CA ASP A 197 -18.24 3.75 -18.04
C ASP A 197 -19.74 3.37 -18.17
N PRO A 198 -20.09 2.38 -19.02
CA PRO A 198 -21.47 1.90 -19.18
C PRO A 198 -22.14 1.44 -17.87
N GLU A 199 -21.35 0.90 -16.95
CA GLU A 199 -21.77 0.49 -15.60
C GLU A 199 -21.95 1.66 -14.64
N LYS A 200 -21.77 2.91 -15.11
CA LYS A 200 -21.92 4.16 -14.36
C LYS A 200 -20.82 4.36 -13.32
N LYS A 201 -19.64 3.76 -13.52
CA LYS A 201 -18.46 4.00 -12.70
C LYS A 201 -17.63 5.12 -13.26
N ILE A 202 -17.16 6.02 -12.41
CA ILE A 202 -16.18 7.04 -12.77
C ILE A 202 -14.83 6.34 -12.91
N ARG A 203 -14.22 6.39 -14.09
CA ARG A 203 -12.93 5.75 -14.41
C ARG A 203 -11.76 6.71 -14.34
N ASN A 204 -12.00 8.01 -14.57
CA ASN A 204 -11.00 9.05 -14.39
C ASN A 204 -11.66 10.43 -14.19
N ILE A 205 -10.91 11.39 -13.62
CA ILE A 205 -11.32 12.79 -13.46
C ILE A 205 -10.17 13.69 -13.96
N TYR A 206 -10.40 14.44 -15.03
CA TYR A 206 -9.40 15.33 -15.63
C TYR A 206 -9.53 16.76 -15.08
N SER A 207 -8.45 17.27 -14.49
CA SER A 207 -8.29 18.69 -14.12
C SER A 207 -7.63 19.50 -15.25
N VAL A 208 -7.54 20.82 -15.11
CA VAL A 208 -6.96 21.73 -16.13
C VAL A 208 -5.62 21.24 -16.69
N ASP A 209 -4.68 20.86 -15.83
CA ASP A 209 -3.32 20.43 -16.25
C ASP A 209 -3.30 19.10 -17.02
N PHE A 210 -4.33 18.28 -16.87
CA PHE A 210 -4.44 16.96 -17.51
C PHE A 210 -5.60 16.88 -18.50
N LEU A 211 -6.31 17.98 -18.77
CA LEU A 211 -7.42 18.03 -19.70
C LEU A 211 -6.89 18.14 -21.13
N HIS A 212 -6.42 17.02 -21.67
CA HIS A 212 -5.85 16.94 -23.02
C HIS A 212 -6.49 15.83 -23.84
N HIS A 213 -6.83 16.13 -25.10
CA HIS A 213 -7.55 15.20 -25.98
C HIS A 213 -6.80 13.87 -26.23
N ASP A 214 -5.48 13.91 -26.42
CA ASP A 214 -4.70 12.68 -26.66
C ASP A 214 -4.67 11.76 -25.44
N LEU A 215 -4.59 12.33 -24.23
CA LEU A 215 -4.62 11.56 -22.98
C LEU A 215 -5.97 10.85 -22.81
N ILE A 216 -7.07 11.59 -23.00
CA ILE A 216 -8.43 11.05 -22.86
C ILE A 216 -8.70 9.95 -23.89
N ILE A 217 -8.24 10.11 -25.13
CA ILE A 217 -8.38 9.08 -26.17
C ILE A 217 -7.53 7.86 -25.82
N ASN A 218 -6.32 8.03 -25.28
CA ASN A 218 -5.45 6.94 -24.85
C ASN A 218 -6.08 6.13 -23.70
N ASP A 219 -6.67 6.82 -22.72
CA ASP A 219 -7.42 6.23 -21.61
C ASP A 219 -8.61 5.40 -22.12
N LEU A 220 -9.42 5.98 -22.99
CA LEU A 220 -10.58 5.29 -23.58
C LEU A 220 -10.17 4.05 -24.37
N LYS A 221 -9.15 4.14 -25.21
CA LYS A 221 -8.64 2.99 -25.98
C LYS A 221 -8.07 1.91 -25.08
N THR A 222 -7.43 2.29 -23.97
CA THR A 222 -6.90 1.36 -22.98
C THR A 222 -8.02 0.54 -22.34
N ILE A 223 -9.13 1.18 -21.96
CA ILE A 223 -10.29 0.47 -21.39
C ILE A 223 -10.95 -0.44 -22.44
N LEU A 224 -11.15 0.05 -23.67
CA LEU A 224 -11.77 -0.73 -24.75
C LEU A 224 -10.97 -1.99 -25.12
N GLN A 225 -9.63 -1.91 -25.13
CA GLN A 225 -8.77 -3.06 -25.39
C GLN A 225 -8.82 -4.10 -24.24
N GLN A 226 -8.98 -3.64 -22.99
CA GLN A 226 -9.10 -4.53 -21.84
C GLN A 226 -10.38 -5.36 -21.87
N GLU A 227 -11.50 -4.78 -22.29
CA GLU A 227 -12.76 -5.53 -22.47
C GLU A 227 -12.61 -6.66 -23.50
N GLN A 228 -11.91 -6.41 -24.61
CA GLN A 228 -11.63 -7.44 -25.62
C GLN A 228 -10.77 -8.58 -25.07
N ARG A 229 -9.76 -8.28 -24.24
CA ARG A 229 -8.92 -9.30 -23.59
C ARG A 229 -9.65 -10.07 -22.48
N ARG A 230 -10.59 -9.43 -21.76
CA ARG A 230 -11.35 -10.05 -20.66
C ARG A 230 -12.25 -11.21 -21.13
N GLY A 231 -12.60 -11.25 -22.43
CA GLY A 231 -13.30 -12.38 -23.06
C GLY A 231 -12.43 -13.63 -23.29
N GLU A 232 -11.10 -13.52 -23.28
CA GLU A 232 -10.17 -14.63 -23.56
C GLU A 232 -9.41 -15.13 -22.30
N THR A 233 -9.32 -14.33 -21.24
CA THR A 233 -8.46 -14.60 -20.07
C THR A 233 -9.10 -15.47 -18.97
N ILE A 234 -10.35 -15.90 -19.09
CA ILE A 234 -11.04 -16.71 -18.06
C ILE A 234 -10.41 -18.13 -17.85
N LYS A 235 -9.45 -18.55 -18.69
CA LYS A 235 -8.84 -19.89 -18.61
C LYS A 235 -7.43 -20.01 -18.02
N LEU A 236 -6.82 -18.95 -17.50
CA LEU A 236 -5.43 -19.02 -16.99
C LEU A 236 -5.21 -18.56 -15.54
N ALA A 237 -6.24 -18.09 -14.83
CA ALA A 237 -6.14 -17.67 -13.43
C ALA A 237 -6.54 -18.76 -12.42
N MET A 238 -6.20 -20.03 -12.69
CA MET A 238 -6.33 -21.13 -11.73
C MET A 238 -5.00 -21.88 -11.61
N VAL A 239 -4.01 -21.21 -11.04
CA VAL A 239 -2.94 -21.90 -10.30
C VAL A 239 -2.88 -21.25 -8.92
N SER A 240 -3.72 -21.78 -8.05
CA SER A 240 -3.75 -21.51 -6.63
C SER A 240 -2.47 -22.07 -5.99
N GLN A 241 -1.64 -21.21 -5.41
CA GLN A 241 -1.09 -21.52 -4.10
C GLN A 241 -2.09 -20.96 -3.10
N GLN A 242 -2.76 -21.85 -2.35
CA GLN A 242 -3.56 -21.51 -1.16
C GLN A 242 -2.61 -20.93 -0.11
N THR A 243 -2.24 -19.67 -0.29
CA THR A 243 -1.83 -18.80 0.81
C THR A 243 -3.10 -18.40 1.54
N SER A 244 -3.05 -18.45 2.86
CA SER A 244 -4.21 -18.21 3.70
C SER A 244 -4.70 -16.76 3.50
N GLN A 245 -6.01 -16.55 3.44
CA GLN A 245 -6.61 -15.32 2.90
C GLN A 245 -6.29 -14.09 3.76
N LEU A 246 -6.15 -14.25 5.07
CA LEU A 246 -5.93 -13.16 6.02
C LEU A 246 -4.45 -12.91 6.33
N SER A 247 -3.56 -13.87 6.05
CA SER A 247 -2.14 -13.81 6.41
C SER A 247 -1.26 -13.03 5.43
N LYS A 248 -1.79 -11.99 4.80
CA LYS A 248 -1.03 -11.15 3.87
C LYS A 248 -1.13 -9.70 4.31
N PRO A 249 -0.08 -8.89 4.07
CA PRO A 249 -0.18 -7.45 4.30
C PRO A 249 -1.37 -6.87 3.54
N GLY A 250 -1.93 -5.78 4.09
CA GLY A 250 -3.06 -5.07 3.48
C GLY A 250 -2.78 -4.58 2.07
N ASP A 251 -1.52 -4.36 1.73
CA ASP A 251 -1.03 -4.08 0.39
C ASP A 251 -0.04 -5.20 -0.02
N ASN A 252 -0.57 -6.30 -0.55
CA ASN A 252 0.27 -7.44 -0.93
C ASN A 252 1.09 -7.12 -2.20
N LYS A 253 2.39 -6.87 -2.00
CA LYS A 253 3.35 -6.55 -3.07
C LYS A 253 4.06 -7.75 -3.68
N LEU A 254 3.52 -8.97 -3.54
CA LEU A 254 4.12 -10.13 -4.19
C LEU A 254 4.10 -9.94 -5.72
N GLY A 255 5.28 -10.02 -6.37
CA GLY A 255 5.39 -9.78 -7.80
C GLY A 255 5.49 -8.29 -8.18
N TYR A 256 5.67 -7.38 -7.22
CA TYR A 256 5.84 -5.94 -7.46
C TYR A 256 7.06 -5.63 -8.34
N GLU A 257 8.05 -6.52 -8.38
CA GLU A 257 9.19 -6.44 -9.28
C GLU A 257 8.82 -6.66 -10.76
N LEU A 258 7.61 -7.16 -11.05
CA LEU A 258 7.13 -7.40 -12.41
C LEU A 258 6.34 -6.20 -12.92
N SER A 259 6.55 -5.83 -14.19
CA SER A 259 5.72 -4.81 -14.86
C SER A 259 4.26 -5.23 -15.00
N SER A 260 3.97 -6.54 -14.86
CA SER A 260 2.63 -7.12 -14.85
C SER A 260 1.98 -7.14 -13.46
N TYR A 261 2.61 -6.54 -12.45
CA TYR A 261 2.05 -6.47 -11.10
C TYR A 261 0.64 -5.87 -11.14
N VAL A 262 -0.28 -6.56 -10.47
CA VAL A 262 -1.63 -6.05 -10.19
C VAL A 262 -1.70 -5.95 -8.68
N THR A 263 -2.11 -4.78 -8.19
CA THR A 263 -2.32 -4.59 -6.75
C THR A 263 -3.31 -5.63 -6.22
N ASP A 264 -2.90 -6.31 -5.15
CA ASP A 264 -3.69 -7.29 -4.42
C ASP A 264 -3.95 -6.75 -3.00
N SER A 265 -4.46 -5.52 -2.92
CA SER A 265 -4.81 -4.92 -1.64
C SER A 265 -6.05 -5.59 -1.06
N GLN A 266 -6.01 -5.90 0.23
CA GLN A 266 -7.14 -6.50 0.94
C GLN A 266 -8.12 -5.45 1.44
N ASP A 267 -9.41 -5.72 1.22
CA ASP A 267 -10.48 -4.90 1.78
C ASP A 267 -10.47 -4.95 3.31
N LEU A 268 -10.55 -3.78 3.97
CA LEU A 268 -10.70 -3.68 5.42
C LEU A 268 -11.93 -4.43 5.93
N ALA A 269 -12.99 -4.55 5.12
CA ALA A 269 -14.20 -5.29 5.48
C ALA A 269 -13.97 -6.80 5.64
N LEU A 270 -12.88 -7.35 5.09
CA LEU A 270 -12.48 -8.75 5.25
C LEU A 270 -11.71 -9.00 6.56
N ARG A 271 -11.24 -7.94 7.25
CA ARG A 271 -10.53 -8.04 8.54
C ARG A 271 -11.50 -8.19 9.71
N LYS A 272 -12.29 -9.25 9.70
CA LYS A 272 -13.21 -9.58 10.80
C LYS A 272 -12.51 -10.48 11.80
N GLY A 273 -12.60 -10.10 13.08
CA GLY A 273 -12.13 -10.92 14.19
C GLY A 273 -13.00 -12.16 14.41
N GLU A 274 -12.36 -13.28 14.68
CA GLU A 274 -13.00 -14.51 15.17
C GLU A 274 -12.14 -15.10 16.28
N LYS A 275 -12.68 -15.17 17.51
CA LYS A 275 -11.97 -15.72 18.66
C LYS A 275 -11.65 -17.20 18.44
N ALA A 276 -10.37 -17.57 18.54
CA ALA A 276 -9.89 -18.93 18.50
C ALA A 276 -9.74 -19.51 19.92
N ASP A 277 -9.79 -20.84 20.02
CA ASP A 277 -9.44 -21.54 21.26
C ASP A 277 -7.92 -21.74 21.36
N LEU A 278 -7.20 -20.65 21.64
CA LEU A 278 -5.74 -20.65 21.74
C LEU A 278 -5.21 -21.63 22.81
N LEU A 279 -5.95 -21.84 23.90
CA LEU A 279 -5.56 -22.81 24.92
C LEU A 279 -5.67 -24.25 24.39
N ALA A 280 -6.70 -24.57 23.60
CA ALA A 280 -6.83 -25.89 22.98
C ALA A 280 -5.71 -26.14 21.96
N ILE A 281 -5.35 -25.12 21.16
CA ILE A 281 -4.22 -25.17 20.22
C ILE A 281 -2.91 -25.39 20.98
N ALA A 282 -2.69 -24.67 22.09
CA ALA A 282 -1.47 -24.83 22.89
C ALA A 282 -1.37 -26.22 23.55
N ASN A 283 -2.48 -26.75 24.05
CA ASN A 283 -2.53 -28.09 24.66
C ASN A 283 -2.38 -29.22 23.64
N ASN A 284 -2.78 -28.99 22.38
CA ASN A 284 -2.64 -29.94 21.28
C ASN A 284 -2.00 -29.23 20.07
N PRO A 285 -0.67 -28.99 20.10
CA PRO A 285 0.00 -28.25 19.04
C PRO A 285 -0.24 -28.89 17.65
N PRO A 286 -0.37 -28.07 16.59
CA PRO A 286 -0.54 -28.59 15.24
C PRO A 286 0.61 -29.52 14.82
N LEU A 287 0.33 -30.40 13.86
CA LEU A 287 1.28 -31.38 13.35
C LEU A 287 2.63 -30.73 12.98
N GLY A 288 3.72 -31.37 13.40
CA GLY A 288 5.09 -30.92 13.10
C GLY A 288 5.73 -30.07 14.20
N LEU A 289 4.96 -29.69 15.24
CA LEU A 289 5.50 -29.11 16.47
C LEU A 289 5.58 -30.15 17.59
N PRO A 290 6.58 -30.03 18.49
CA PRO A 290 6.58 -30.80 19.73
C PRO A 290 5.57 -30.22 20.72
N ALA A 291 5.43 -30.85 21.89
CA ALA A 291 4.70 -30.25 23.00
C ALA A 291 5.35 -28.92 23.42
N ILE A 292 4.53 -27.92 23.74
CA ILE A 292 5.02 -26.59 24.14
C ILE A 292 5.76 -26.69 25.47
N PRO A 293 6.98 -26.12 25.60
CA PRO A 293 7.63 -25.94 26.89
C PRO A 293 6.84 -24.94 27.75
N ILE A 294 6.20 -25.43 28.80
CA ILE A 294 5.42 -24.61 29.75
C ILE A 294 6.18 -24.57 31.09
N PRO A 295 6.60 -23.39 31.57
CA PRO A 295 7.21 -23.25 32.89
C PRO A 295 6.25 -23.66 34.01
N ALA A 296 6.77 -24.32 35.04
CA ALA A 296 5.95 -24.82 36.16
C ALA A 296 5.31 -23.69 36.99
N ASP A 297 5.97 -22.53 37.04
CA ASP A 297 5.53 -21.31 37.72
C ASP A 297 4.58 -20.46 36.87
N ASN A 298 4.47 -20.73 35.56
CA ASN A 298 3.53 -20.05 34.67
C ASN A 298 2.74 -21.03 33.77
N PRO A 299 1.87 -21.87 34.35
CA PRO A 299 0.97 -22.73 33.57
C PRO A 299 0.00 -21.88 32.75
N LEU A 300 -0.32 -22.32 31.53
CA LEU A 300 -1.30 -21.66 30.66
C LEU A 300 -2.72 -21.81 31.20
N SER A 301 -3.48 -20.72 31.17
CA SER A 301 -4.94 -20.70 31.41
C SER A 301 -5.60 -19.75 30.40
N ARG A 302 -6.93 -19.84 30.26
CA ARG A 302 -7.68 -18.94 29.37
C ARG A 302 -7.53 -17.49 29.82
N GLU A 303 -7.60 -17.26 31.13
CA GLU A 303 -7.53 -15.96 31.76
C GLU A 303 -6.16 -15.30 31.53
N LYS A 304 -5.07 -16.05 31.65
CA LYS A 304 -3.72 -15.54 31.37
C LYS A 304 -3.49 -15.24 29.89
N ILE A 305 -3.99 -16.11 29.00
CA ILE A 305 -3.90 -15.90 27.55
C ILE A 305 -4.73 -14.67 27.15
N ASP A 306 -5.98 -14.55 27.62
CA ASP A 306 -6.86 -13.42 27.32
C ASP A 306 -6.30 -12.09 27.88
N LEU A 307 -5.73 -12.10 29.09
CA LEU A 307 -5.05 -10.93 29.66
C LEU A 307 -3.80 -10.55 28.87
N GLY A 308 -2.96 -11.53 28.51
CA GLY A 308 -1.79 -11.32 27.66
C GLY A 308 -2.15 -10.78 26.28
N ARG A 309 -3.23 -11.31 25.69
CA ARG A 309 -3.79 -10.86 24.41
C ARG A 309 -4.22 -9.40 24.54
N LYS A 310 -5.01 -9.04 25.56
CA LYS A 310 -5.39 -7.63 25.80
C LYS A 310 -4.16 -6.72 25.90
N LEU A 311 -3.17 -7.08 26.71
CA LEU A 311 -1.93 -6.29 26.87
C LEU A 311 -1.16 -6.13 25.55
N PHE A 312 -1.08 -7.18 24.72
CA PHE A 312 -0.33 -7.18 23.46
C PHE A 312 -0.84 -6.14 22.43
N TYR A 313 -2.16 -5.88 22.42
CA TYR A 313 -2.80 -4.92 21.52
C TYR A 313 -3.12 -3.57 22.18
N ASP A 314 -2.72 -3.36 23.43
CA ASP A 314 -3.02 -2.13 24.17
C ASP A 314 -1.98 -1.04 23.89
N ARG A 315 -2.39 0.00 23.16
CA ARG A 315 -1.51 1.12 22.77
C ARG A 315 -1.18 2.03 23.94
N ARG A 316 -1.98 1.98 25.01
CA ARG A 316 -1.76 2.75 26.23
C ARG A 316 -0.55 2.27 27.02
N LEU A 317 0.00 1.10 26.70
CA LEU A 317 1.21 0.62 27.35
C LEU A 317 2.48 1.37 26.93
N SER A 318 2.49 2.11 25.83
CA SER A 318 3.61 2.99 25.51
C SER A 318 3.59 4.29 26.30
N LEU A 319 4.74 4.97 26.37
CA LEU A 319 4.88 6.22 27.09
C LEU A 319 3.81 7.26 26.73
N ASN A 320 3.50 7.39 25.43
CA ASN A 320 2.59 8.38 24.88
C ASN A 320 1.24 7.81 24.41
N ASP A 321 0.91 6.59 24.80
CA ASP A 321 -0.37 5.94 24.47
C ASP A 321 -0.65 5.69 22.97
N THR A 322 0.40 5.47 22.17
CA THR A 322 0.26 5.28 20.71
C THR A 322 0.84 3.99 20.16
N PHE A 323 1.54 3.19 20.97
CA PHE A 323 2.25 1.98 20.52
C PHE A 323 1.87 0.75 21.33
N SER A 324 1.62 -0.36 20.64
CA SER A 324 1.44 -1.70 21.21
C SER A 324 2.39 -2.70 20.56
N CYS A 325 2.53 -3.90 21.13
CA CYS A 325 3.36 -4.96 20.56
C CYS A 325 2.91 -5.31 19.13
N ALA A 326 1.60 -5.28 18.87
CA ALA A 326 0.98 -5.60 17.60
C ALA A 326 1.32 -4.63 16.45
N MET A 327 1.94 -3.48 16.73
CA MET A 327 2.38 -2.53 15.69
C MET A 327 3.73 -2.89 15.08
N CYS A 328 4.57 -3.63 15.82
CA CYS A 328 5.83 -4.18 15.32
C CYS A 328 5.71 -5.67 14.96
N HIS A 329 4.75 -6.36 15.58
CA HIS A 329 4.42 -7.76 15.37
C HIS A 329 3.02 -7.89 14.78
N VAL A 330 2.86 -7.41 13.55
CA VAL A 330 1.57 -7.25 12.87
C VAL A 330 1.02 -8.62 12.46
N PRO A 331 -0.16 -9.05 12.95
CA PRO A 331 -0.67 -10.41 12.75
C PRO A 331 -0.74 -10.83 11.27
N GLU A 332 -1.34 -10.00 10.42
CA GLU A 332 -1.50 -10.27 8.98
C GLU A 332 -0.18 -10.24 8.21
N GLN A 333 0.88 -9.72 8.82
CA GLN A 333 2.24 -9.70 8.27
C GLN A 333 3.10 -10.83 8.84
N GLY A 334 2.49 -11.90 9.34
CA GLY A 334 3.21 -13.02 9.94
C GLY A 334 3.68 -12.75 11.38
N PHE A 335 2.97 -11.90 12.13
CA PHE A 335 3.37 -11.40 13.46
C PHE A 335 4.78 -10.76 13.45
N THR A 336 5.12 -10.10 12.35
CA THR A 336 6.32 -9.26 12.18
C THR A 336 5.91 -7.94 11.50
N SER A 337 6.87 -7.09 11.14
CA SER A 337 6.67 -5.93 10.29
C SER A 337 7.31 -6.23 8.94
N ASN A 338 6.50 -6.69 7.98
CA ASN A 338 6.99 -7.16 6.69
C ASN A 338 7.09 -6.08 5.61
N GLU A 339 6.51 -4.91 5.86
CA GLU A 339 6.60 -3.74 4.97
C GLU A 339 7.87 -2.90 5.22
N LEU A 340 8.58 -3.15 6.32
CA LEU A 340 9.73 -2.37 6.74
C LEU A 340 10.91 -3.27 7.10
N ALA A 341 12.12 -2.89 6.65
CA ALA A 341 13.36 -3.57 7.05
C ALA A 341 13.57 -3.54 8.57
N MET A 342 13.27 -2.38 9.17
CA MET A 342 13.34 -2.13 10.60
C MET A 342 12.08 -1.39 11.03
N ALA A 343 11.42 -1.87 12.08
CA ALA A 343 10.21 -1.24 12.59
C ALA A 343 10.48 0.19 13.09
N VAL A 344 9.43 1.00 13.13
CA VAL A 344 9.47 2.37 13.64
C VAL A 344 8.70 2.40 14.95
N GLY A 345 9.39 2.73 16.04
CA GLY A 345 8.78 2.88 17.35
C GLY A 345 8.29 4.30 17.62
N ILE A 346 8.17 4.64 18.90
CA ILE A 346 7.65 5.91 19.38
C ILE A 346 8.34 7.13 18.74
N GLU A 347 7.55 8.15 18.40
CA GLU A 347 8.02 9.41 17.80
C GLU A 347 8.82 9.25 16.49
N GLY A 348 8.62 8.13 15.76
CA GLY A 348 9.31 7.90 14.50
C GLY A 348 10.73 7.35 14.65
N ARG A 349 11.13 6.91 15.85
CA ARG A 349 12.46 6.34 16.09
C ARG A 349 12.55 4.93 15.51
N SER A 350 13.36 4.76 14.47
CA SER A 350 13.62 3.43 13.91
C SER A 350 14.36 2.53 14.89
N VAL A 351 13.99 1.25 14.95
CA VAL A 351 14.83 0.24 15.56
C VAL A 351 16.00 -0.11 14.64
N ARG A 352 16.99 -0.81 15.18
CA ARG A 352 18.20 -1.22 14.44
C ARG A 352 18.12 -2.62 13.82
N ARG A 353 17.06 -3.37 14.14
CA ARG A 353 16.88 -4.77 13.77
C ARG A 353 15.49 -5.00 13.21
N ASN A 354 15.37 -5.96 12.31
CA ASN A 354 14.10 -6.47 11.86
C ASN A 354 13.34 -7.13 13.01
N SER A 355 12.03 -6.90 13.11
CA SER A 355 11.19 -7.50 14.14
C SER A 355 11.03 -9.00 13.86
N PRO A 356 11.50 -9.92 14.72
CA PRO A 356 11.25 -11.34 14.48
C PRO A 356 9.76 -11.68 14.60
N SER A 357 9.30 -12.72 13.90
CA SER A 357 7.96 -13.24 14.09
C SER A 357 7.76 -13.76 15.52
N VAL A 358 6.57 -13.55 16.09
CA VAL A 358 6.18 -14.12 17.39
C VAL A 358 5.71 -15.58 17.26
N TYR A 359 5.38 -16.03 16.05
CA TYR A 359 4.96 -17.42 15.82
C TYR A 359 6.00 -18.39 16.36
N ASN A 360 5.53 -19.38 17.12
CA ASN A 360 6.37 -20.45 17.67
C ASN A 360 7.51 -19.96 18.59
N SER A 361 7.45 -18.71 19.08
CA SER A 361 8.42 -18.16 20.04
C SER A 361 8.51 -18.97 21.34
N ALA A 362 7.44 -19.71 21.67
CA ALA A 362 7.36 -20.66 22.78
C ALA A 362 8.49 -21.70 22.84
N TYR A 363 9.09 -22.03 21.68
CA TYR A 363 10.11 -23.07 21.57
C TYR A 363 11.54 -22.51 21.55
N SER A 364 11.72 -21.19 21.59
CA SER A 364 13.05 -20.56 21.64
C SER A 364 13.56 -20.53 23.08
N ASN A 365 14.79 -21.02 23.32
CA ASN A 365 15.48 -20.85 24.60
C ASN A 365 16.30 -19.57 24.62
N LEU A 366 16.69 -19.03 23.45
CA LEU A 366 17.30 -17.72 23.32
C LEU A 366 16.37 -16.77 22.56
N LEU A 367 16.15 -15.58 23.11
CA LEU A 367 15.26 -14.55 22.57
C LEU A 367 16.07 -13.31 22.15
N PHE A 368 15.48 -12.53 21.25
CA PHE A 368 16.16 -11.52 20.42
C PHE A 368 17.19 -12.11 19.44
N HIS A 369 17.54 -11.33 18.41
CA HIS A 369 18.56 -11.73 17.42
C HIS A 369 19.95 -11.96 18.04
N ASP A 370 20.28 -11.34 19.16
CA ASP A 370 21.54 -11.53 19.90
C ASP A 370 21.42 -12.53 21.06
N GLY A 371 20.26 -13.18 21.23
CA GLY A 371 20.03 -14.21 22.24
C GLY A 371 20.17 -13.71 23.69
N ARG A 372 19.98 -12.41 23.95
CA ARG A 372 20.28 -11.80 25.26
C ARG A 372 19.29 -12.16 26.37
N GLU A 373 18.13 -12.70 26.03
CA GLU A 373 17.12 -13.15 27.00
C GLU A 373 16.82 -14.65 26.83
N GLU A 374 16.41 -15.28 27.92
CA GLU A 374 16.15 -16.73 27.97
C GLU A 374 14.67 -17.07 28.23
N THR A 375 13.85 -16.08 28.58
CA THR A 375 12.43 -16.29 28.92
C THR A 375 11.54 -15.22 28.30
N LEU A 376 10.35 -15.61 27.85
CA LEU A 376 9.36 -14.68 27.28
C LEU A 376 8.88 -13.70 28.36
N GLU A 377 8.79 -14.14 29.61
CA GLU A 377 8.43 -13.33 30.77
C GLU A 377 9.34 -12.11 30.93
N GLN A 378 10.65 -12.26 30.70
CA GLN A 378 11.59 -11.15 30.77
C GLN A 378 11.77 -10.40 29.46
N GLN A 379 11.70 -11.10 28.33
CA GLN A 379 11.80 -10.48 27.01
C GLN A 379 10.80 -9.33 26.85
N ALA A 380 9.58 -9.46 27.38
CA ALA A 380 8.53 -8.44 27.31
C ALA A 380 8.91 -7.08 27.91
N TRP A 381 9.86 -7.02 28.85
CA TRP A 381 10.31 -5.76 29.45
C TRP A 381 11.25 -4.96 28.55
N GLY A 382 11.97 -5.62 27.64
CA GLY A 382 12.81 -4.98 26.64
C GLY A 382 12.06 -3.90 25.83
N PRO A 383 11.02 -4.27 25.05
CA PRO A 383 10.25 -3.32 24.23
C PRO A 383 9.55 -2.24 25.06
N LEU A 384 9.01 -2.61 26.24
CA LEU A 384 8.31 -1.68 27.12
C LEU A 384 9.20 -0.50 27.57
N LEU A 385 10.50 -0.75 27.77
CA LEU A 385 11.46 0.22 28.30
C LEU A 385 12.38 0.84 27.24
N ALA A 386 12.56 0.19 26.09
CA ALA A 386 13.43 0.67 25.04
C ALA A 386 12.95 2.02 24.47
N ASN A 387 13.86 3.00 24.44
CA ASN A 387 13.57 4.39 24.07
C ASN A 387 13.13 4.60 22.61
N ASN A 388 13.44 3.64 21.75
CA ASN A 388 13.09 3.58 20.34
C ASN A 388 11.99 2.55 20.06
N GLU A 389 11.34 2.01 21.10
CA GLU A 389 10.18 1.13 20.99
C GLU A 389 8.99 1.76 21.75
N MET A 390 8.71 1.35 22.99
CA MET A 390 7.57 1.89 23.78
C MET A 390 7.98 2.96 24.81
N ALA A 391 9.29 3.10 25.07
CA ALA A 391 9.96 4.18 25.80
C ALA A 391 9.45 4.53 27.20
N ASN A 392 8.87 3.59 27.94
CA ASN A 392 8.50 3.86 29.32
C ASN A 392 9.77 4.10 30.18
N PRO A 393 9.75 5.08 31.10
CA PRO A 393 10.93 5.46 31.87
C PRO A 393 11.32 4.42 32.92
N SER A 394 10.39 3.55 33.33
CA SER A 394 10.66 2.47 34.29
C SER A 394 9.53 1.44 34.30
N ILE A 395 9.83 0.26 34.85
CA ILE A 395 8.84 -0.79 35.16
C ILE A 395 7.73 -0.22 36.05
N GLY A 396 8.09 0.53 37.09
CA GLY A 396 7.12 1.10 38.04
C GLY A 396 6.12 2.05 37.36
N TYR A 397 6.55 2.78 36.33
CA TYR A 397 5.68 3.64 35.54
C TYR A 397 4.62 2.82 34.78
N VAL A 398 5.04 1.76 34.08
CA VAL A 398 4.12 0.85 33.36
C VAL A 398 3.11 0.22 34.33
N LEU A 399 3.59 -0.29 35.46
CA LEU A 399 2.72 -0.93 36.46
C LEU A 399 1.73 0.08 37.06
N ASN A 400 2.14 1.31 37.34
CA ASN A 400 1.25 2.34 37.84
C ASN A 400 0.20 2.73 36.79
N LYS A 401 0.60 2.83 35.52
CA LYS A 401 -0.29 3.12 34.41
C LYS A 401 -1.41 2.09 34.33
N ILE A 402 -1.08 0.80 34.30
CA ILE A 402 -2.07 -0.28 34.24
C ILE A 402 -3.03 -0.25 35.44
N ARG A 403 -2.55 0.07 36.66
CA ARG A 403 -3.43 0.18 37.85
C ARG A 403 -4.47 1.29 37.73
N GLN A 404 -4.17 2.33 36.97
CA GLN A 404 -5.05 3.49 36.79
C GLN A 404 -6.01 3.31 35.61
N ILE A 405 -5.84 2.27 34.80
CA ILE A 405 -6.76 1.95 33.71
C ILE A 405 -7.85 1.03 34.26
N ASP A 406 -9.08 1.54 34.33
CA ASP A 406 -10.22 0.85 34.94
C ASP A 406 -10.54 -0.50 34.30
N ASP A 407 -10.28 -0.67 32.99
CA ASP A 407 -10.56 -1.91 32.28
C ASP A 407 -9.62 -3.09 32.63
N TYR A 408 -8.58 -2.86 33.46
CA TYR A 408 -7.72 -3.91 34.02
C TYR A 408 -8.08 -4.32 35.45
N HIS A 409 -9.04 -3.64 36.10
CA HIS A 409 -9.40 -3.95 37.49
C HIS A 409 -9.88 -5.40 37.64
N GLY A 410 -9.22 -6.16 38.52
CA GLY A 410 -9.56 -7.55 38.80
C GLY A 410 -9.07 -8.57 37.76
N LEU A 411 -8.56 -8.14 36.60
CA LEU A 411 -8.12 -9.07 35.55
C LEU A 411 -6.85 -9.83 35.95
N PHE A 412 -5.90 -9.16 36.60
CA PHE A 412 -4.68 -9.79 37.11
C PHE A 412 -5.01 -10.76 38.25
N GLU A 413 -5.86 -10.32 39.18
CA GLU A 413 -6.30 -11.14 40.31
C GLU A 413 -7.03 -12.40 39.84
N ALA A 414 -7.85 -12.29 38.79
CA ALA A 414 -8.51 -13.45 38.19
C ALA A 414 -7.53 -14.41 37.51
N ALA A 415 -6.49 -13.90 36.84
CA ALA A 415 -5.52 -14.71 36.11
C ALA A 415 -4.41 -15.33 37.00
N PHE A 416 -4.17 -14.77 38.19
CA PHE A 416 -3.03 -15.12 39.05
C PHE A 416 -3.41 -15.35 40.52
N ASP A 417 -4.57 -15.97 40.76
CA ASP A 417 -5.02 -16.44 42.09
C ASP A 417 -5.02 -15.32 43.17
N GLY A 418 -5.56 -14.15 42.81
CA GLY A 418 -5.66 -12.99 43.68
C GLY A 418 -4.42 -12.07 43.68
N ARG A 419 -3.37 -12.39 42.92
CA ARG A 419 -2.22 -11.50 42.74
C ARG A 419 -2.53 -10.42 41.71
N GLY A 420 -2.40 -9.15 42.12
CA GLY A 420 -2.57 -8.01 41.23
C GLY A 420 -1.41 -7.78 40.25
N VAL A 421 -1.45 -6.64 39.56
CA VAL A 421 -0.42 -6.26 38.58
C VAL A 421 0.95 -6.02 39.24
N SER A 422 1.95 -6.74 38.73
CA SER A 422 3.34 -6.74 39.19
C SER A 422 4.28 -7.00 38.01
N MET A 423 5.59 -6.87 38.23
CA MET A 423 6.58 -7.18 37.19
C MET A 423 6.43 -8.63 36.69
N GLU A 424 6.17 -9.55 37.61
CA GLU A 424 6.02 -10.98 37.34
C GLU A 424 4.71 -11.27 36.59
N THR A 425 3.58 -10.83 37.13
CA THR A 425 2.25 -11.16 36.57
C THR A 425 2.05 -10.54 35.18
N LEU A 426 2.63 -9.36 34.90
CA LEU A 426 2.60 -8.76 33.57
C LEU A 426 3.43 -9.57 32.55
N GLY A 427 4.67 -9.91 32.90
CA GLY A 427 5.53 -10.73 32.05
C GLY A 427 4.90 -12.09 31.77
N MET A 428 4.35 -12.73 32.81
CA MET A 428 3.66 -14.02 32.70
C MET A 428 2.41 -13.98 31.82
N ALA A 429 1.64 -12.89 31.86
CA ALA A 429 0.45 -12.74 31.02
C ALA A 429 0.84 -12.61 29.54
N LEU A 430 1.74 -11.67 29.20
CA LEU A 430 2.23 -11.50 27.82
C LEU A 430 2.86 -12.80 27.28
N ALA A 431 3.69 -13.45 28.09
CA ALA A 431 4.32 -14.71 27.73
C ALA A 431 3.30 -15.84 27.52
N SER A 432 2.19 -15.86 28.26
CA SER A 432 1.13 -16.86 28.06
C SER A 432 0.45 -16.71 26.71
N TYR A 433 0.17 -15.47 26.28
CA TYR A 433 -0.36 -15.22 24.93
C TYR A 433 0.65 -15.60 23.85
N GLN A 434 1.89 -15.13 23.96
CA GLN A 434 2.96 -15.44 23.00
C GLN A 434 3.20 -16.96 22.86
N ARG A 435 3.13 -17.71 23.97
CA ARG A 435 3.25 -19.18 23.94
C ARG A 435 2.12 -19.87 23.19
N ALA A 436 0.92 -19.28 23.16
CA ALA A 436 -0.22 -19.85 22.48
C ALA A 436 -0.25 -19.56 20.98
N LEU A 437 0.60 -18.63 20.48
CA LEU A 437 0.75 -18.31 19.07
C LEU A 437 1.63 -19.34 18.33
N VAL A 438 1.16 -20.59 18.29
CA VAL A 438 1.86 -21.69 17.60
C VAL A 438 1.22 -22.02 16.25
N SER A 439 2.06 -22.11 15.21
CA SER A 439 1.65 -22.32 13.83
C SER A 439 2.48 -23.42 13.16
N ALA A 440 1.79 -24.42 12.64
CA ALA A 440 2.35 -25.56 11.91
C ALA A 440 1.23 -26.28 11.12
N ASP A 441 1.32 -27.60 10.97
CA ASP A 441 0.52 -28.37 9.99
C ASP A 441 0.68 -27.80 8.57
N SER A 442 1.93 -27.51 8.21
CA SER A 442 2.30 -27.04 6.88
C SER A 442 2.20 -28.18 5.84
N PRO A 443 2.17 -27.87 4.53
CA PRO A 443 2.35 -28.86 3.47
C PRO A 443 3.55 -29.80 3.70
N PHE A 444 4.67 -29.25 4.20
CA PHE A 444 5.82 -30.06 4.60
C PHE A 444 5.50 -31.00 5.76
N ASP A 445 4.85 -30.52 6.82
CA ASP A 445 4.55 -31.32 8.01
C ASP A 445 3.66 -32.53 7.65
N ARG A 446 2.61 -32.32 6.86
CA ARG A 446 1.74 -33.40 6.37
C ARG A 446 2.52 -34.42 5.55
N TRP A 447 3.31 -33.98 4.57
CA TRP A 447 4.12 -34.90 3.78
C TRP A 447 5.12 -35.69 4.65
N ARG A 448 5.83 -35.00 5.55
CA ARG A 448 6.95 -35.58 6.30
C ARG A 448 6.52 -36.48 7.45
N TYR A 449 5.41 -36.17 8.11
CA TYR A 449 5.01 -36.83 9.36
C TYR A 449 3.78 -37.73 9.22
N THR A 450 2.95 -37.57 8.18
CA THR A 450 1.82 -38.48 7.91
C THR A 450 2.04 -39.37 6.68
N GLY A 451 2.98 -39.00 5.79
CA GLY A 451 3.21 -39.70 4.53
C GLY A 451 2.24 -39.28 3.41
N ASP A 452 1.55 -38.14 3.55
CA ASP A 452 0.73 -37.58 2.48
C ASP A 452 1.60 -37.09 1.31
N GLU A 453 1.78 -37.96 0.32
CA GLU A 453 2.57 -37.67 -0.88
C GLU A 453 2.00 -36.52 -1.74
N ALA A 454 0.71 -36.21 -1.62
CA ALA A 454 0.08 -35.13 -2.36
C ALA A 454 0.22 -33.77 -1.67
N ALA A 455 0.52 -33.73 -0.37
CA ALA A 455 0.66 -32.50 0.39
C ALA A 455 1.81 -31.61 -0.11
N LEU A 456 2.93 -32.20 -0.58
CA LEU A 456 4.12 -31.45 -0.98
C LEU A 456 4.36 -31.52 -2.49
N SER A 457 4.62 -30.37 -3.12
CA SER A 457 4.88 -30.29 -4.55
C SER A 457 6.18 -31.02 -4.94
N LYS A 458 6.28 -31.45 -6.21
CA LYS A 458 7.52 -32.07 -6.73
C LYS A 458 8.73 -31.14 -6.63
N SER A 459 8.51 -29.84 -6.78
CA SER A 459 9.56 -28.81 -6.67
C SER A 459 10.07 -28.72 -5.23
N ALA A 460 9.15 -28.57 -4.27
CA ALA A 460 9.49 -28.51 -2.85
C ALA A 460 10.15 -29.80 -2.33
N LYS A 461 9.79 -30.98 -2.86
CA LYS A 461 10.48 -32.25 -2.54
C LYS A 461 11.94 -32.25 -3.00
N ARG A 462 12.23 -31.72 -4.20
CA ARG A 462 13.62 -31.54 -4.66
C ARG A 462 14.35 -30.52 -3.79
N GLY A 463 13.68 -29.41 -3.47
CA GLY A 463 14.16 -28.39 -2.54
C GLY A 463 14.58 -28.96 -1.19
N PHE A 464 13.74 -29.80 -0.59
CA PHE A 464 14.05 -30.51 0.65
C PHE A 464 15.32 -31.38 0.53
N GLY A 465 15.50 -32.08 -0.59
CA GLY A 465 16.70 -32.87 -0.87
C GLY A 465 17.96 -32.00 -0.98
N ILE A 466 17.84 -30.80 -1.53
CA ILE A 466 18.95 -29.83 -1.59
C ILE A 466 19.24 -29.27 -0.18
N PHE A 467 18.20 -28.89 0.56
CA PHE A 467 18.26 -28.33 1.90
C PHE A 467 18.98 -29.25 2.90
N THR A 468 18.66 -30.55 2.84
CA THR A 468 19.27 -31.58 3.69
C THR A 468 20.57 -32.16 3.14
N GLY A 469 20.80 -32.02 1.84
CA GLY A 469 21.97 -32.56 1.13
C GLY A 469 22.96 -31.47 0.73
N LYS A 470 22.96 -31.11 -0.56
CA LYS A 470 23.99 -30.26 -1.18
C LYS A 470 24.18 -28.91 -0.49
N ALA A 471 23.09 -28.24 -0.11
CA ALA A 471 23.15 -26.92 0.53
C ALA A 471 23.48 -27.01 2.03
N GLY A 472 23.20 -28.15 2.69
CA GLY A 472 23.55 -28.38 4.08
C GLY A 472 22.83 -27.48 5.11
N CYS A 473 21.76 -26.78 4.73
CA CYS A 473 21.02 -25.85 5.57
C CYS A 473 20.52 -26.48 6.87
N VAL A 474 20.23 -27.78 6.85
CA VAL A 474 19.78 -28.57 8.00
C VAL A 474 20.78 -28.59 9.18
N ALA A 475 22.05 -28.23 8.94
CA ALA A 475 23.07 -28.18 9.98
C ALA A 475 22.73 -27.15 11.09
N CYS A 476 22.13 -26.03 10.73
CA CYS A 476 21.62 -25.01 11.67
C CYS A 476 20.09 -25.02 11.74
N HIS A 477 19.41 -25.28 10.63
CA HIS A 477 17.94 -25.33 10.58
C HIS A 477 17.43 -26.77 10.75
N SER A 478 17.57 -27.26 11.98
CA SER A 478 17.40 -28.68 12.30
C SER A 478 15.97 -29.22 12.09
N ILE A 479 15.88 -30.50 11.71
CA ILE A 479 14.63 -31.23 11.47
C ILE A 479 14.66 -32.50 12.33
N GLY A 480 13.71 -32.61 13.25
CA GLY A 480 13.58 -33.76 14.14
C GLY A 480 12.74 -34.90 13.53
N VAL A 481 12.73 -36.03 14.25
CA VAL A 481 12.04 -37.27 13.82
C VAL A 481 10.53 -37.11 13.82
N GLN A 482 9.98 -36.41 14.82
CA GLN A 482 8.53 -36.24 15.04
C GLN A 482 8.06 -34.79 14.86
N SER A 483 8.99 -33.83 14.84
CA SER A 483 8.73 -32.41 14.73
C SER A 483 9.91 -31.69 14.09
N ALA A 484 9.68 -30.52 13.52
CA ALA A 484 10.73 -29.67 12.95
C ALA A 484 10.53 -28.25 13.44
N LEU A 485 11.50 -27.67 14.14
CA LEU A 485 11.48 -26.24 14.49
C LEU A 485 12.30 -25.41 13.50
N PHE A 486 13.10 -26.06 12.63
CA PHE A 486 13.96 -25.40 11.65
C PHE A 486 14.91 -24.37 12.27
N MET A 487 15.40 -24.66 13.47
CA MET A 487 16.41 -23.88 14.17
C MET A 487 17.22 -24.81 15.08
N ASP A 488 18.42 -24.38 15.44
CA ASP A 488 19.28 -25.01 16.45
C ASP A 488 19.38 -24.17 17.72
N ASP A 489 18.79 -22.98 17.71
CA ASP A 489 18.83 -21.98 18.78
C ASP A 489 20.26 -21.57 19.17
N GLN A 490 21.21 -21.68 18.22
CA GLN A 490 22.59 -21.24 18.36
C GLN A 490 22.80 -19.89 17.67
N LEU A 491 23.97 -19.27 17.89
CA LEU A 491 24.34 -18.02 17.27
C LEU A 491 25.50 -18.20 16.28
N HIS A 492 25.31 -17.70 15.06
CA HIS A 492 26.25 -17.84 13.96
C HIS A 492 26.56 -16.50 13.32
N ASN A 493 27.76 -16.39 12.74
CA ASN A 493 28.15 -15.24 11.95
C ASN A 493 28.11 -15.60 10.47
N THR A 494 27.13 -15.04 9.76
CA THR A 494 26.97 -15.20 8.31
C THR A 494 27.75 -14.16 7.50
N GLY A 495 28.32 -13.17 8.18
CA GLY A 495 29.02 -12.04 7.58
C GLY A 495 28.14 -10.82 7.31
N ILE A 496 26.79 -10.90 7.40
CA ILE A 496 25.95 -9.70 7.19
C ILE A 496 26.26 -8.61 8.22
N GLY A 497 26.32 -8.94 9.51
CA GLY A 497 26.66 -7.93 10.54
C GLY A 497 28.03 -7.27 10.29
N TYR A 498 29.00 -8.05 9.80
CA TYR A 498 30.31 -7.54 9.40
C TYR A 498 30.21 -6.57 8.22
N ARG A 499 29.47 -6.94 7.16
CA ARG A 499 29.22 -6.10 5.99
C ARG A 499 28.64 -4.74 6.39
N GLU A 500 27.62 -4.74 7.25
CA GLU A 500 26.98 -3.51 7.74
C GLU A 500 27.96 -2.67 8.59
N SER A 501 28.69 -3.32 9.51
CA SER A 501 29.65 -2.64 10.38
C SER A 501 30.80 -1.99 9.63
N MET A 502 31.29 -2.67 8.59
CA MET A 502 32.38 -2.20 7.73
C MET A 502 31.91 -1.32 6.57
N ARG A 503 30.59 -1.16 6.40
CA ARG A 503 29.95 -0.44 5.29
C ARG A 503 30.39 -0.91 3.92
N ILE A 504 30.47 -2.23 3.75
CA ILE A 504 30.82 -2.84 2.48
C ILE A 504 29.54 -2.90 1.64
N PHE A 505 29.21 -1.78 1.00
CA PHE A 505 28.07 -1.63 0.11
C PHE A 505 28.55 -1.40 -1.33
N PRO A 506 27.76 -1.80 -2.34
CA PRO A 506 28.04 -1.39 -3.71
C PRO A 506 27.89 0.12 -3.87
N ASP A 507 28.65 0.72 -4.80
CA ASP A 507 28.59 2.17 -5.11
C ASP A 507 27.19 2.62 -5.56
N LYS A 508 26.46 1.70 -6.18
CA LYS A 508 25.08 1.87 -6.63
C LYS A 508 24.18 0.82 -5.99
N GLN A 509 23.00 1.25 -5.59
CA GLN A 509 21.96 0.38 -5.10
C GLN A 509 20.78 0.43 -6.06
N GLN A 510 20.36 -0.73 -6.54
CA GLN A 510 19.13 -0.86 -7.32
C GLN A 510 17.94 -0.66 -6.40
N VAL A 511 17.03 0.24 -6.78
CA VAL A 511 15.82 0.57 -6.02
C VAL A 511 14.61 0.48 -6.95
N THR A 512 13.59 -0.26 -6.52
CA THR A 512 12.30 -0.31 -7.21
C THR A 512 11.48 0.93 -6.83
N VAL A 513 11.17 1.78 -7.81
CA VAL A 513 10.41 3.03 -7.61
C VAL A 513 8.95 2.94 -8.04
N ALA A 514 8.62 1.95 -8.87
CA ALA A 514 7.27 1.59 -9.29
C ALA A 514 7.29 0.13 -9.75
N PRO A 515 6.12 -0.53 -9.92
CA PRO A 515 6.11 -1.93 -10.29
C PRO A 515 6.84 -2.20 -11.60
N GLY A 516 7.80 -3.10 -11.59
CA GLY A 516 8.67 -3.38 -12.74
C GLY A 516 9.66 -2.27 -13.13
N ILE A 517 9.74 -1.18 -12.37
CA ILE A 517 10.64 -0.06 -12.63
C ILE A 517 11.68 0.03 -11.53
N THR A 518 12.90 -0.33 -11.89
CA THR A 518 14.08 -0.18 -11.03
C THR A 518 14.98 0.93 -11.54
N ILE A 519 15.58 1.68 -10.64
CA ILE A 519 16.65 2.63 -10.93
C ILE A 519 17.88 2.31 -10.09
N ASP A 520 19.07 2.54 -10.63
CA ASP A 520 20.30 2.49 -9.85
C ASP A 520 20.53 3.87 -9.21
N ILE A 521 20.48 3.91 -7.89
CA ILE A 521 20.73 5.12 -7.11
C ILE A 521 22.16 5.06 -6.57
N ASP A 522 22.93 6.13 -6.78
CA ASP A 522 24.25 6.26 -6.17
C ASP A 522 24.11 6.27 -4.65
N ARG A 523 24.95 5.48 -3.96
CA ARG A 523 24.89 5.35 -2.50
C ARG A 523 25.05 6.68 -1.78
N ALA A 524 25.80 7.61 -2.37
CA ALA A 524 25.97 8.96 -1.85
C ALA A 524 24.64 9.74 -1.72
N ILE A 525 23.63 9.44 -2.56
CA ILE A 525 22.30 10.04 -2.45
C ILE A 525 21.53 9.39 -1.29
N ILE A 526 21.60 8.07 -1.17
CA ILE A 526 20.93 7.32 -0.08
C ILE A 526 21.47 7.76 1.28
N ASP A 527 22.78 7.88 1.41
CA ASP A 527 23.45 8.30 2.64
C ASP A 527 23.15 9.77 3.02
N GLN A 528 22.63 10.59 2.10
CA GLN A 528 22.22 11.97 2.38
C GLN A 528 20.80 12.09 2.96
N VAL A 529 19.93 11.11 2.72
CA VAL A 529 18.48 11.22 3.00
C VAL A 529 18.00 10.37 4.18
N GLY A 530 18.92 9.80 4.97
CA GLY A 530 18.58 8.99 6.14
C GLY A 530 19.57 9.17 7.30
N GLU A 531 19.10 8.90 8.53
CA GLU A 531 20.00 8.78 9.67
C GLU A 531 20.89 7.56 9.47
N LYS A 532 22.20 7.73 9.73
CA LYS A 532 23.13 6.62 9.64
C LYS A 532 22.78 5.58 10.71
N PRO A 533 22.44 4.33 10.33
CA PRO A 533 22.07 3.32 11.31
C PRO A 533 23.22 3.05 12.29
N PRO A 534 22.91 2.82 13.58
CA PRO A 534 23.92 2.47 14.56
C PRO A 534 24.55 1.12 14.18
N THR A 535 25.85 0.99 14.45
CA THR A 535 26.56 -0.27 14.20
C THR A 535 25.96 -1.38 15.07
N ASP A 536 25.60 -2.50 14.46
CA ASP A 536 25.15 -3.71 15.16
C ASP A 536 26.25 -4.78 15.10
N VAL A 537 26.83 -5.06 16.26
CA VAL A 537 27.89 -6.08 16.41
C VAL A 537 27.36 -7.38 16.99
N GLY A 538 26.04 -7.56 17.03
CA GLY A 538 25.37 -8.80 17.44
C GLY A 538 25.64 -9.16 18.90
N ARG A 539 25.87 -10.46 19.16
CA ARG A 539 26.09 -11.00 20.51
C ARG A 539 27.18 -10.31 21.32
N TYR A 540 28.20 -9.75 20.68
CA TYR A 540 29.26 -9.00 21.35
C TYR A 540 28.72 -7.90 22.28
N GLU A 541 27.60 -7.27 21.95
CA GLU A 541 27.03 -6.21 22.81
C GLU A 541 26.59 -6.71 24.18
N VAL A 542 26.30 -8.01 24.27
CA VAL A 542 25.89 -8.69 25.49
C VAL A 542 27.12 -9.23 26.22
N THR A 543 28.00 -9.93 25.51
CA THR A 543 29.10 -10.70 26.13
C THR A 543 30.39 -9.90 26.27
N GLN A 544 30.56 -8.84 25.49
CA GLN A 544 31.80 -8.09 25.30
C GLN A 544 33.01 -8.96 24.86
N ASN A 545 32.76 -10.20 24.44
CA ASN A 545 33.79 -11.11 23.96
C ASN A 545 34.03 -10.88 22.45
N PRO A 546 35.24 -10.46 22.02
CA PRO A 546 35.52 -10.21 20.60
C PRO A 546 35.18 -11.37 19.66
N HIS A 547 35.23 -12.62 20.14
CA HIS A 547 34.86 -13.81 19.33
C HIS A 547 33.35 -13.95 19.08
N ASP A 548 32.51 -13.11 19.68
CA ASP A 548 31.05 -13.10 19.49
C ASP A 548 30.55 -11.98 18.58
N ARG A 549 31.47 -11.22 17.95
CA ARG A 549 31.08 -10.18 17.00
C ARG A 549 30.30 -10.77 15.83
N TRP A 550 29.20 -10.09 15.50
CA TRP A 550 28.31 -10.39 14.39
C TRP A 550 27.65 -11.77 14.44
N LYS A 551 27.66 -12.43 15.61
CA LYS A 551 26.86 -13.62 15.83
C LYS A 551 25.42 -13.23 16.11
N TYR A 552 24.51 -13.87 15.38
CA TYR A 552 23.06 -13.75 15.54
C TYR A 552 22.43 -15.13 15.64
N LYS A 553 21.33 -15.21 16.38
CA LYS A 553 20.57 -16.43 16.58
C LYS A 553 20.03 -16.98 15.25
N THR A 554 20.11 -18.28 15.04
CA THR A 554 19.40 -18.97 13.95
C THR A 554 17.89 -18.84 14.14
N PRO A 555 17.15 -18.14 13.25
CA PRO A 555 15.70 -18.08 13.35
C PRO A 555 15.07 -19.40 12.88
N SER A 556 13.88 -19.71 13.40
CA SER A 556 13.03 -20.76 12.83
C SER A 556 12.61 -20.38 11.41
N LEU A 557 12.60 -21.36 10.50
CA LEU A 557 12.07 -21.18 9.13
C LEU A 557 10.56 -21.48 9.01
N ARG A 558 9.87 -21.83 10.09
CA ARG A 558 8.40 -21.94 10.06
C ARG A 558 7.80 -20.59 9.69
N ASN A 559 6.85 -20.59 8.75
CA ASN A 559 6.20 -19.39 8.23
C ASN A 559 7.14 -18.37 7.59
N VAL A 560 8.35 -18.75 7.18
CA VAL A 560 9.35 -17.82 6.65
C VAL A 560 8.87 -17.06 5.40
N ASP A 561 7.97 -17.64 4.61
CA ASP A 561 7.37 -16.98 3.45
C ASP A 561 6.54 -15.74 3.81
N LEU A 562 6.09 -15.62 5.07
CA LEU A 562 5.29 -14.52 5.56
C LEU A 562 6.12 -13.40 6.21
N THR A 563 7.41 -13.65 6.46
CA THR A 563 8.25 -12.83 7.35
C THR A 563 9.41 -12.16 6.61
N ALA A 564 9.20 -11.80 5.35
CA ALA A 564 10.07 -10.83 4.70
C ALA A 564 10.04 -9.49 5.47
N PRO A 565 11.00 -8.58 5.28
CA PRO A 565 12.33 -8.87 4.76
C PRO A 565 13.17 -9.65 5.77
N TYR A 566 14.28 -10.22 5.31
CA TYR A 566 15.04 -11.24 6.03
C TYR A 566 16.33 -10.71 6.65
N MET A 567 16.93 -11.56 7.48
CA MET A 567 18.15 -11.30 8.26
C MET A 567 17.89 -10.36 9.45
N HIS A 568 18.88 -10.20 10.34
CA HIS A 568 18.71 -9.44 11.59
C HIS A 568 18.30 -7.98 11.39
N ASN A 569 18.51 -7.41 10.21
CA ASN A 569 18.26 -6.01 9.87
C ASN A 569 17.33 -5.82 8.66
N GLY A 570 16.72 -6.89 8.13
CA GLY A 570 15.84 -6.78 6.97
C GLY A 570 16.55 -6.42 5.67
N SER A 571 17.86 -6.71 5.55
CA SER A 571 18.67 -6.29 4.39
C SER A 571 18.43 -7.08 3.10
N LEU A 572 17.74 -8.21 3.18
CA LEU A 572 17.39 -9.03 2.02
C LEU A 572 15.88 -9.08 1.89
N SER A 573 15.34 -8.74 0.72
CA SER A 573 13.89 -8.55 0.54
C SER A 573 13.16 -9.83 0.17
N THR A 574 13.84 -10.79 -0.44
CA THR A 574 13.22 -12.01 -0.97
C THR A 574 13.94 -13.28 -0.49
N LEU A 575 13.21 -14.41 -0.44
CA LEU A 575 13.81 -15.72 -0.16
C LEU A 575 14.88 -16.09 -1.20
N HIS A 576 14.74 -15.60 -2.44
CA HIS A 576 15.73 -15.84 -3.49
C HIS A 576 17.05 -15.13 -3.17
N GLU A 577 17.00 -13.87 -2.74
CA GLU A 577 18.18 -13.14 -2.27
C GLU A 577 18.85 -13.82 -1.08
N VAL A 578 18.06 -14.38 -0.16
CA VAL A 578 18.61 -15.18 0.97
C VAL A 578 19.35 -16.42 0.46
N VAL A 579 18.75 -17.17 -0.47
CA VAL A 579 19.39 -18.36 -1.06
C VAL A 579 20.64 -17.97 -1.84
N ASP A 580 20.60 -16.89 -2.62
CA ASP A 580 21.76 -16.37 -3.35
C ASP A 580 22.90 -15.96 -2.41
N PHE A 581 22.56 -15.30 -1.29
CA PHE A 581 23.52 -14.90 -0.28
C PHE A 581 24.24 -16.10 0.34
N TYR A 582 23.50 -17.15 0.72
CA TYR A 582 24.12 -18.36 1.26
C TYR A 582 24.84 -19.19 0.20
N ASP A 583 24.37 -19.20 -1.05
CA ASP A 583 25.04 -19.86 -2.17
C ASP A 583 26.43 -19.26 -2.47
N GLN A 584 26.58 -17.95 -2.24
CA GLN A 584 27.86 -17.24 -2.35
C GLN A 584 28.79 -17.48 -1.14
N GLY A 585 28.31 -18.11 -0.07
CA GLY A 585 29.09 -18.34 1.15
C GLY A 585 29.17 -17.14 2.09
N GLY A 586 28.14 -16.30 2.12
CA GLY A 586 28.06 -15.16 3.04
C GLY A 586 29.10 -14.07 2.77
N VAL A 587 29.47 -13.29 3.80
CA VAL A 587 30.50 -12.24 3.67
C VAL A 587 31.79 -12.63 4.41
N PRO A 588 32.90 -12.92 3.70
CA PRO A 588 34.15 -13.35 4.31
C PRO A 588 34.67 -12.39 5.38
N ASN A 589 35.00 -12.93 6.55
CA ASN A 589 35.63 -12.21 7.67
C ASN A 589 36.30 -13.21 8.62
N GLU A 590 37.11 -12.71 9.55
CA GLU A 590 37.94 -13.54 10.46
C GLU A 590 37.14 -14.42 11.43
N LEU A 591 35.86 -14.09 11.68
CA LEU A 591 34.97 -14.79 12.59
C LEU A 591 33.80 -15.47 11.86
N LEU A 592 33.86 -15.59 10.53
CA LEU A 592 32.80 -16.23 9.75
C LEU A 592 32.59 -17.66 10.24
N ASP A 593 31.34 -18.08 10.37
CA ASP A 593 31.03 -19.44 10.79
C ASP A 593 31.57 -20.45 9.76
N PRO A 594 32.31 -21.50 10.17
CA PRO A 594 32.90 -22.48 9.25
C PRO A 594 31.92 -23.23 8.36
N LEU A 595 30.63 -23.28 8.74
CA LEU A 595 29.58 -23.91 7.94
C LEU A 595 29.16 -23.03 6.74
N ILE A 596 29.46 -21.74 6.77
CA ILE A 596 29.10 -20.78 5.74
C ILE A 596 30.18 -20.79 4.64
N ARG A 597 29.83 -21.32 3.48
CA ARG A 597 30.72 -21.53 2.34
C ARG A 597 29.95 -21.52 1.02
N PRO A 598 30.60 -21.24 -0.13
CA PRO A 598 29.94 -21.31 -1.42
C PRO A 598 29.33 -22.69 -1.69
N LEU A 599 28.10 -22.73 -2.19
CA LEU A 599 27.31 -23.97 -2.35
C LEU A 599 27.26 -24.45 -3.81
N GLY A 600 27.41 -23.55 -4.79
CA GLY A 600 27.43 -23.87 -6.21
C GLY A 600 26.09 -24.38 -6.72
N LEU A 601 24.99 -23.77 -6.29
CA LEU A 601 23.63 -24.11 -6.67
C LEU A 601 23.29 -23.57 -8.06
N SER A 602 22.67 -24.40 -8.89
CA SER A 602 22.05 -23.98 -10.15
C SER A 602 20.77 -23.16 -9.90
N SER A 603 20.34 -22.36 -10.88
CA SER A 603 19.11 -21.57 -10.77
C SER A 603 17.86 -22.41 -10.45
N GLN A 604 17.80 -23.65 -10.96
CA GLN A 604 16.71 -24.57 -10.63
C GLN A 604 16.78 -25.04 -9.18
N GLU A 605 17.97 -25.38 -8.67
CA GLU A 605 18.14 -25.79 -7.27
C GLU A 605 17.77 -24.65 -6.31
N LYS A 606 18.12 -23.39 -6.65
CA LYS A 606 17.72 -22.23 -5.86
C LYS A 606 16.20 -22.04 -5.83
N SER A 607 15.55 -22.19 -6.99
CA SER A 607 14.09 -22.10 -7.10
C SER A 607 13.39 -23.22 -6.32
N ASP A 608 13.89 -24.45 -6.41
CA ASP A 608 13.38 -25.61 -5.67
C ASP A 608 13.51 -25.41 -4.14
N LEU A 609 14.63 -24.83 -3.67
CA LEU A 609 14.83 -24.46 -2.25
C LEU A 609 13.82 -23.41 -1.78
N VAL A 610 13.56 -22.37 -2.59
CA VAL A 610 12.55 -21.36 -2.26
C VAL A 610 11.17 -22.00 -2.18
N ASP A 611 10.81 -22.89 -3.11
CA ASP A 611 9.54 -23.63 -3.05
C ASP A 611 9.43 -24.53 -1.82
N PHE A 612 10.54 -25.10 -1.35
CA PHE A 612 10.59 -25.82 -0.08
C PHE A 612 10.33 -24.89 1.12
N MET A 613 10.98 -23.73 1.21
CA MET A 613 10.76 -22.78 2.29
C MET A 613 9.32 -22.25 2.33
N ARG A 614 8.71 -22.02 1.17
CA ARG A 614 7.28 -21.68 1.03
C ARG A 614 6.34 -22.74 1.59
N SER A 615 6.76 -24.00 1.53
CA SER A 615 5.96 -25.13 2.03
C SER A 615 5.93 -25.24 3.56
N LEU A 616 6.66 -24.36 4.28
CA LEU A 616 6.77 -24.36 5.75
C LEU A 616 5.74 -23.46 6.45
N THR A 617 4.83 -22.85 5.69
CA THR A 617 3.74 -22.02 6.24
C THR A 617 2.63 -22.90 6.79
N GLY A 618 2.25 -22.67 8.05
CA GLY A 618 1.24 -23.45 8.75
C GLY A 618 -0.17 -23.25 8.20
N SER A 619 -1.02 -24.28 8.31
CA SER A 619 -2.41 -24.23 7.83
C SER A 619 -3.32 -23.37 8.72
N ASN A 620 -2.95 -23.15 9.98
CA ASN A 620 -3.72 -22.43 10.98
C ASN A 620 -3.35 -20.94 11.13
N VAL A 621 -2.52 -20.39 10.23
CA VAL A 621 -2.10 -18.97 10.29
C VAL A 621 -3.31 -18.03 10.23
N ASP A 622 -4.26 -18.25 9.31
CA ASP A 622 -5.50 -17.44 9.23
C ASP A 622 -6.30 -17.46 10.53
N THR A 623 -6.36 -18.61 11.22
CA THR A 623 -7.06 -18.72 12.51
C THR A 623 -6.41 -17.82 13.57
N LEU A 624 -5.08 -17.76 13.60
CA LEU A 624 -4.35 -16.91 14.55
C LEU A 624 -4.48 -15.42 14.19
N VAL A 625 -4.52 -15.08 12.91
CA VAL A 625 -4.77 -13.71 12.45
C VAL A 625 -6.19 -13.26 12.76
N ALA A 626 -7.19 -14.12 12.55
CA ALA A 626 -8.58 -13.83 12.91
C ALA A 626 -8.76 -13.65 14.42
N ASP A 627 -8.09 -14.46 15.24
CA ASP A 627 -8.11 -14.28 16.71
C ASP A 627 -7.51 -12.93 17.13
N ALA A 628 -6.41 -12.55 16.48
CA ALA A 628 -5.77 -11.27 16.73
C ALA A 628 -6.68 -10.08 16.38
N PHE A 629 -7.48 -10.17 15.32
CA PHE A 629 -8.45 -9.13 14.97
C PHE A 629 -9.66 -9.07 15.91
N ASP A 630 -9.92 -10.12 16.70
CA ASP A 630 -10.92 -10.12 17.77
C ASP A 630 -10.39 -9.48 19.07
N ALA A 631 -9.08 -9.29 19.19
CA ALA A 631 -8.48 -8.71 20.39
C ALA A 631 -8.96 -7.26 20.61
N PRO A 632 -9.31 -6.88 21.87
CA PRO A 632 -9.67 -5.51 22.16
C PRO A 632 -8.43 -4.61 22.00
N ILE A 633 -8.56 -3.56 21.18
CA ILE A 633 -7.53 -2.52 21.06
C ILE A 633 -7.68 -1.56 22.25
N GLY A 634 -6.60 -1.38 22.99
CA GLY A 634 -6.55 -0.40 24.07
C GLY A 634 -6.17 0.97 23.53
N ASP A 635 -7.15 1.85 23.34
CA ASP A 635 -6.97 3.25 22.95
C ASP A 635 -7.36 4.19 24.11
N VAL A 636 -6.79 5.39 24.12
CA VAL A 636 -7.14 6.43 25.11
C VAL A 636 -8.59 6.87 24.89
N GLY A 637 -9.41 6.74 25.94
CA GLY A 637 -10.82 7.16 25.94
C GLY A 637 -11.16 7.99 27.18
N GLU A 638 -12.40 8.46 27.30
CA GLU A 638 -12.85 9.44 28.31
C GLU A 638 -12.58 9.06 29.78
N GLY A 639 -12.44 7.77 30.09
CA GLY A 639 -12.09 7.27 31.45
C GLY A 639 -10.61 6.97 31.66
N ASP A 640 -9.76 7.23 30.68
CA ASP A 640 -8.33 6.91 30.75
C ASP A 640 -7.53 8.03 31.46
N PRO A 641 -6.53 7.70 32.30
CA PRO A 641 -5.67 8.70 32.96
C PRO A 641 -5.00 9.68 31.99
N SER A 642 -4.77 9.26 30.74
CA SER A 642 -4.14 10.07 29.70
C SER A 642 -5.14 10.86 28.84
N TRP A 643 -6.45 10.84 29.13
CA TRP A 643 -7.45 11.59 28.36
C TRP A 643 -7.39 13.09 28.62
N VAL A 644 -7.11 13.88 27.56
CA VAL A 644 -6.92 15.34 27.65
C VAL A 644 -8.12 16.13 27.10
N HIS A 645 -9.10 15.50 26.46
CA HIS A 645 -10.16 16.20 25.71
C HIS A 645 -11.45 16.53 26.50
N GLY A 646 -11.42 16.53 27.84
CA GLY A 646 -12.59 16.80 28.68
C GLY A 646 -12.38 17.76 29.86
N SER A 647 -11.16 18.22 30.12
CA SER A 647 -10.89 19.19 31.18
C SER A 647 -10.68 20.58 30.58
N GLU A 648 -11.45 21.56 31.05
CA GLU A 648 -11.11 22.97 30.93
C GLU A 648 -9.70 23.16 31.48
N VAL A 649 -8.71 23.19 30.60
CA VAL A 649 -7.37 23.65 30.96
C VAL A 649 -7.49 25.17 31.13
N GLU A 650 -7.88 25.60 32.33
CA GLU A 650 -7.51 26.94 32.82
C GLU A 650 -5.98 26.97 32.83
N LEU A 651 -5.40 27.52 31.76
CA LEU A 651 -4.01 27.93 31.72
C LEU A 651 -3.82 28.99 32.83
N ARG A 652 -3.16 28.60 33.92
CA ARG A 652 -2.57 29.51 34.90
C ARG A 652 -1.06 29.53 34.78
#